data_AF-A0A6J5DXU9-F1
#
_entry.id   AF-A0A6J5DXU9-F1
#
_cell.length_a   1.000
_cell.length_b   1.000
_cell.length_c   1.000
_cell.angle_alpha   90.00
_cell.angle_beta   90.00
_cell.angle_gamma   90.00
#
_symmetry.space_group_name_H-M   'P 1'
#
loop_
_entity.id
_entity.type
_entity.pdbx_description
1 polymer ?
#
loop_
_entity_poly.entity_id
_entity_poly.type
_entity_poly.pdbx_seq_one_letter_code
_entity_poly.pdbx_strand_id
1 'polypeptide(L)'
;MANSNSSLESEISKWLVELIQDESLPEAIGEVARIDAAIESFDQRVGIPAFGFDHLSRRANIRAAATVLNNLKLLDIVSVDKSISLTTGEVLRPDILCFNPESRTLIVFEIKRDKLTERQAITELAGYEQELRNAFPFLGDFDVNFVVVSTHWDTLLSHAISNFNTWSGKHCLALRVSADERPFTLTCHVPDAWQLRGGNGLPQEALQTIDVCLYEEGARDDGEEGEQIPAALITAINIIARSGDRHESHGFVMLWKDHANFGNGQWSLTLCGVDSFAMYEWCRRHGLPIRSSDLTEYLTQHASDMSSQAPSSIYRIAKDSFPVLRGKYRPMFETACAWDDKMSLLRRRASPIYFEFWGALGDYAREFVCHQAVRERYIPYIELHGLDWTHADVAFPLIGNICGDIPFPDGVVRCSDAFEAGIRLGLHEAIARISDESVDEEQKLAALMQWTLLEATRVAIEMAEIYRTVAEVDVPPPPLSSARSIRASSVSDLCTWVVDHLIGDDHPVHQQCFELGRWGAIYFSDWLDVQEQQTFVHAHADALADPLREMLESLFKITNPFDMEGARTSALRGFLRQVAVTSSSELDAQPSPFHGIPAVDLLSAFRDYGARGLDEIVPAVLHTTGEMPDMALDWDGIRESARRIFEGGCQWPAVLLSQNGRWGVGEVDEQYRKLLLPISDPDVEIYFVDQKAVASFSVKMTWPELREKLTLSPPATS
;
A
#
# COMPACT_ATOMS: atom_id res chain seq x y z
N MET A 1 -24.66 34.88 -33.77
CA MET A 1 -24.91 34.02 -32.60
C MET A 1 -23.79 34.13 -31.55
N ALA A 2 -23.16 35.30 -31.38
CA ALA A 2 -22.07 35.50 -30.41
C ALA A 2 -22.49 36.27 -29.14
N ASN A 3 -23.72 36.81 -29.08
CA ASN A 3 -24.19 37.68 -28.00
C ASN A 3 -24.99 36.98 -26.89
N SER A 4 -25.42 35.71 -27.05
CA SER A 4 -26.10 34.98 -25.96
C SER A 4 -25.13 34.43 -24.92
N ASN A 5 -23.88 34.19 -25.34
CA ASN A 5 -22.93 33.35 -24.62
C ASN A 5 -22.18 34.06 -23.48
N SER A 6 -21.87 35.36 -23.58
CA SER A 6 -21.29 36.13 -22.46
C SER A 6 -22.33 36.53 -21.41
N SER A 7 -23.62 36.42 -21.72
CA SER A 7 -24.69 36.81 -20.79
C SER A 7 -24.84 35.81 -19.64
N LEU A 8 -24.61 34.52 -19.90
CA LEU A 8 -24.79 33.45 -18.91
C LEU A 8 -23.71 33.46 -17.83
N GLU A 9 -22.44 33.67 -18.20
CA GLU A 9 -21.31 33.78 -17.28
C GLU A 9 -21.51 34.94 -16.30
N SER A 10 -21.88 36.11 -16.83
CA SER A 10 -22.20 37.29 -16.03
C SER A 10 -23.43 37.07 -15.16
N GLU A 11 -24.44 36.33 -15.64
CA GLU A 11 -25.63 35.98 -14.86
C GLU A 11 -25.28 35.05 -13.69
N ILE A 12 -24.47 34.01 -13.92
CA ILE A 12 -24.00 33.09 -12.88
C ILE A 12 -23.11 33.83 -11.87
N SER A 13 -22.15 34.65 -12.35
CA SER A 13 -21.28 35.46 -11.49
C SER A 13 -22.11 36.38 -10.59
N LYS A 14 -23.10 37.08 -11.18
CA LYS A 14 -24.00 37.95 -10.40
C LYS A 14 -24.82 37.17 -9.38
N TRP A 15 -25.33 36.01 -9.76
CA TRP A 15 -26.08 35.13 -8.85
C TRP A 15 -25.21 34.62 -7.69
N LEU A 16 -23.97 34.22 -7.95
CA LEU A 16 -23.01 33.82 -6.91
C LEU A 16 -22.68 35.00 -5.99
N VAL A 17 -22.49 36.21 -6.53
CA VAL A 17 -22.29 37.43 -5.72
C VAL A 17 -23.47 37.70 -4.80
N GLU A 18 -24.71 37.54 -5.30
CA GLU A 18 -25.93 37.67 -4.48
C GLU A 18 -25.94 36.62 -3.35
N LEU A 19 -25.65 35.35 -3.64
CA LEU A 19 -25.55 34.30 -2.61
C LEU A 19 -24.48 34.58 -1.56
N ILE A 20 -23.33 35.10 -1.96
CA ILE A 20 -22.22 35.46 -1.06
C ILE A 20 -22.62 36.62 -0.16
N GLN A 21 -23.23 37.67 -0.72
CA GLN A 21 -23.69 38.85 0.03
C GLN A 21 -24.80 38.52 1.02
N ASP A 22 -25.67 37.57 0.67
CA ASP A 22 -26.76 37.10 1.51
C ASP A 22 -26.33 36.00 2.49
N GLU A 23 -25.03 35.66 2.56
CA GLU A 23 -24.47 34.59 3.41
C GLU A 23 -25.17 33.24 3.21
N SER A 24 -25.62 32.95 1.98
CA SER A 24 -26.42 31.77 1.63
C SER A 24 -25.76 30.82 0.63
N LEU A 25 -24.51 31.11 0.24
CA LEU A 25 -23.74 30.26 -0.68
C LEU A 25 -23.55 28.82 -0.15
N PRO A 26 -23.19 28.57 1.12
CA PRO A 26 -23.04 27.22 1.64
C PRO A 26 -24.32 26.38 1.50
N GLU A 27 -25.49 26.97 1.77
CA GLU A 27 -26.80 26.31 1.67
C GLU A 27 -27.23 26.07 0.22
N ALA A 28 -26.74 26.89 -0.72
CA ALA A 28 -27.01 26.72 -2.14
C ALA A 28 -26.20 25.59 -2.80
N ILE A 29 -25.11 25.14 -2.16
CA ILE A 29 -24.29 24.03 -2.66
C ILE A 29 -24.89 22.69 -2.21
N GLY A 30 -25.43 21.95 -3.17
CA GLY A 30 -25.90 20.58 -2.99
C GLY A 30 -24.76 19.55 -2.92
N GLU A 31 -25.09 18.36 -2.42
CA GLU A 31 -24.17 17.21 -2.25
C GLU A 31 -23.01 17.42 -1.25
N VAL A 32 -23.05 18.43 -0.38
CA VAL A 32 -22.02 18.61 0.68
C VAL A 32 -21.94 17.39 1.61
N ALA A 33 -23.09 16.86 2.04
CA ALA A 33 -23.16 15.68 2.90
C ALA A 33 -22.49 14.43 2.28
N ARG A 34 -22.41 14.36 0.95
CA ARG A 34 -21.71 13.29 0.23
C ARG A 34 -20.19 13.41 0.38
N ILE A 35 -19.67 14.63 0.36
CA ILE A 35 -18.24 14.91 0.61
C ILE A 35 -17.91 14.60 2.07
N ASP A 36 -18.75 15.04 3.00
CA ASP A 36 -18.57 14.77 4.43
C ASP A 36 -18.55 13.27 4.74
N ALA A 37 -19.49 12.51 4.17
CA ALA A 37 -19.53 11.05 4.32
C ALA A 37 -18.29 10.35 3.74
N ALA A 38 -17.75 10.85 2.62
CA ALA A 38 -16.52 10.32 2.03
C ALA A 38 -15.30 10.63 2.91
N ILE A 39 -15.19 11.84 3.49
CA ILE A 39 -14.14 12.16 4.46
C ILE A 39 -14.24 11.26 5.69
N GLU A 40 -15.44 11.11 6.24
CA GLU A 40 -15.67 10.23 7.39
C GLU A 40 -15.23 8.80 7.09
N SER A 41 -15.46 8.29 5.87
CA SER A 41 -14.98 6.96 5.47
C SER A 41 -13.45 6.81 5.47
N PHE A 42 -12.71 7.89 5.18
CA PHE A 42 -11.24 7.85 5.19
C PHE A 42 -10.67 7.94 6.60
N ASP A 43 -11.37 8.64 7.48
CA ASP A 43 -10.97 8.87 8.87
C ASP A 43 -11.58 7.83 9.82
N GLN A 44 -12.36 6.89 9.28
CA GLN A 44 -13.05 5.90 10.07
C GLN A 44 -12.09 4.95 10.78
N ARG A 45 -12.40 4.70 12.06
CA ARG A 45 -11.59 3.86 12.96
C ARG A 45 -11.73 2.36 12.70
N VAL A 46 -12.47 1.97 11.66
CA VAL A 46 -12.83 0.58 11.39
C VAL A 46 -11.88 0.02 10.33
N GLY A 47 -10.88 -0.74 10.80
CA GLY A 47 -9.90 -1.40 9.94
C GLY A 47 -8.53 -0.74 9.95
N ILE A 48 -7.58 -1.42 9.31
CA ILE A 48 -6.20 -0.95 9.16
C ILE A 48 -6.09 -0.19 7.84
N PRO A 49 -5.60 1.07 7.82
CA PRO A 49 -5.41 1.81 6.59
C PRO A 49 -4.57 1.00 5.59
N ALA A 50 -5.06 0.86 4.36
CA ALA A 50 -4.33 0.21 3.29
C ALA A 50 -3.66 1.25 2.39
N PHE A 51 -2.46 0.94 1.89
CA PHE A 51 -1.83 1.75 0.85
C PHE A 51 -2.51 1.47 -0.49
N GLY A 52 -3.36 2.39 -0.95
CA GLY A 52 -4.04 2.28 -2.25
C GLY A 52 -3.71 3.48 -3.13
N PHE A 53 -2.76 3.32 -4.05
CA PHE A 53 -2.40 4.40 -4.98
C PHE A 53 -3.57 4.77 -5.90
N ASP A 54 -4.48 3.83 -6.16
CA ASP A 54 -5.71 4.03 -6.93
C ASP A 54 -6.71 5.00 -6.28
N HIS A 55 -6.61 5.20 -4.97
CA HIS A 55 -7.49 6.10 -4.23
C HIS A 55 -6.84 7.45 -3.93
N LEU A 56 -5.54 7.63 -4.20
CA LEU A 56 -4.82 8.88 -3.87
C LEU A 56 -5.50 10.10 -4.49
N SER A 57 -5.82 10.03 -5.78
CA SER A 57 -6.40 11.18 -6.48
C SER A 57 -7.81 11.50 -5.98
N ARG A 58 -8.64 10.47 -5.77
CA ARG A 58 -9.98 10.64 -5.21
C ARG A 58 -9.94 11.24 -3.80
N ARG A 59 -9.08 10.70 -2.93
CA ARG A 59 -8.89 11.19 -1.56
C ARG A 59 -8.43 12.65 -1.55
N ALA A 60 -7.48 13.01 -2.41
CA ALA A 60 -7.02 14.39 -2.55
C ALA A 60 -8.13 15.34 -3.01
N ASN A 61 -8.93 14.94 -4.01
CA ASN A 61 -10.06 15.75 -4.48
C ASN A 61 -11.14 15.95 -3.42
N ILE A 62 -11.48 14.90 -2.67
CA ILE A 62 -12.46 14.96 -1.58
C ILE A 62 -11.94 15.84 -0.42
N ARG A 63 -10.67 15.67 -0.01
CA ARG A 63 -10.03 16.52 1.01
C ARG A 63 -9.96 17.98 0.58
N ALA A 64 -9.60 18.25 -0.67
CA ALA A 64 -9.61 19.61 -1.23
C ALA A 64 -11.02 20.21 -1.20
N ALA A 65 -12.03 19.47 -1.66
CA ALA A 65 -13.42 19.92 -1.63
C ALA A 65 -13.88 20.25 -0.20
N ALA A 66 -13.64 19.36 0.76
CA ALA A 66 -14.01 19.56 2.17
C ALA A 66 -13.32 20.79 2.79
N THR A 67 -12.02 20.97 2.54
CA THR A 67 -11.26 22.15 2.99
C THR A 67 -11.84 23.44 2.43
N VAL A 68 -12.14 23.48 1.13
CA VAL A 68 -12.70 24.68 0.49
C VAL A 68 -14.11 24.95 0.98
N LEU A 69 -14.99 23.95 1.05
CA LEU A 69 -16.36 24.09 1.55
C LEU A 69 -16.40 24.68 2.96
N ASN A 70 -15.50 24.24 3.85
CA ASN A 70 -15.38 24.82 5.19
C ASN A 70 -15.01 26.31 5.17
N ASN A 71 -14.19 26.73 4.20
CA ASN A 71 -13.79 28.12 4.02
C ASN A 71 -14.83 28.98 3.28
N LEU A 72 -15.92 28.41 2.74
CA LEU A 72 -16.99 29.17 2.10
C LEU A 72 -18.05 29.72 3.07
N LYS A 73 -17.98 29.38 4.37
CA LYS A 73 -18.99 29.74 5.39
C LYS A 73 -19.12 31.24 5.64
N LEU A 74 -18.05 32.00 5.44
CA LEU A 74 -18.03 33.45 5.65
C LEU A 74 -17.08 34.08 4.63
N LEU A 75 -17.58 35.01 3.81
CA LEU A 75 -16.85 35.57 2.68
C LEU A 75 -17.06 37.07 2.55
N ASP A 76 -15.95 37.82 2.55
CA ASP A 76 -15.91 39.21 2.13
C ASP A 76 -15.52 39.28 0.65
N ILE A 77 -16.35 39.92 -0.19
CA ILE A 77 -16.01 40.14 -1.60
C ILE A 77 -14.93 41.22 -1.71
N VAL A 78 -13.77 40.84 -2.26
CA VAL A 78 -12.64 41.75 -2.53
C VAL A 78 -12.78 42.37 -3.93
N SER A 79 -13.08 41.55 -4.94
CA SER A 79 -13.26 42.00 -6.32
C SER A 79 -14.20 41.08 -7.11
N VAL A 80 -14.84 41.64 -8.14
CA VAL A 80 -15.73 40.94 -9.09
C VAL A 80 -15.39 41.47 -10.48
N ASP A 81 -14.97 40.59 -11.40
CA ASP A 81 -14.52 40.91 -12.77
C ASP A 81 -13.64 42.18 -12.84
N LYS A 82 -12.66 42.26 -11.94
CA LYS A 82 -11.72 43.38 -11.87
C LYS A 82 -10.29 42.86 -11.87
N SER A 83 -9.41 43.61 -12.52
CA SER A 83 -8.00 43.24 -12.58
C SER A 83 -7.42 43.29 -11.18
N ILE A 84 -6.77 42.20 -10.77
CA ILE A 84 -6.01 42.14 -9.51
C ILE A 84 -4.52 42.44 -9.73
N SER A 85 -4.10 42.69 -10.98
CA SER A 85 -2.70 43.02 -11.28
C SER A 85 -2.25 44.35 -10.67
N LEU A 86 -1.11 44.30 -9.99
CA LEU A 86 -0.37 45.44 -9.46
C LEU A 86 0.43 46.15 -10.55
N THR A 87 0.67 45.50 -11.70
CA THR A 87 1.45 46.05 -12.81
C THR A 87 0.54 46.78 -13.79
N THR A 88 0.89 48.03 -14.11
CA THR A 88 0.14 48.81 -15.10
C THR A 88 0.26 48.18 -16.49
N GLY A 89 -0.89 47.90 -17.12
CA GLY A 89 -0.97 47.33 -18.47
C GLY A 89 -1.20 45.83 -18.52
N GLU A 90 -1.09 45.14 -17.38
CA GLU A 90 -1.46 43.73 -17.22
C GLU A 90 -2.92 43.60 -16.79
N VAL A 91 -3.59 42.55 -17.25
CA VAL A 91 -5.01 42.31 -16.97
C VAL A 91 -5.21 40.86 -16.54
N LEU A 92 -5.44 40.67 -15.24
CA LEU A 92 -5.73 39.38 -14.60
C LEU A 92 -7.03 39.52 -13.82
N ARG A 93 -8.14 39.00 -14.35
CA ARG A 93 -9.48 39.23 -13.82
C ARG A 93 -10.11 37.91 -13.38
N PRO A 94 -9.96 37.51 -12.11
CA PRO A 94 -10.80 36.45 -11.57
C PRO A 94 -12.26 36.89 -11.61
N ASP A 95 -13.18 35.93 -11.79
CA ASP A 95 -14.62 36.24 -11.81
C ASP A 95 -15.06 36.82 -10.47
N ILE A 96 -14.64 36.18 -9.37
CA ILE A 96 -14.86 36.66 -8.01
C ILE A 96 -13.61 36.36 -7.18
N LEU A 97 -13.11 37.36 -6.46
CA LEU A 97 -12.12 37.18 -5.40
C LEU A 97 -12.78 37.49 -4.07
N CYS A 98 -12.73 36.52 -3.17
CA CYS A 98 -13.23 36.62 -1.81
C CYS A 98 -12.09 36.46 -0.79
N PHE A 99 -12.36 36.90 0.44
CA PHE A 99 -11.53 36.66 1.59
C PHE A 99 -12.40 36.11 2.72
N ASN A 100 -12.01 34.99 3.32
CA ASN A 100 -12.62 34.51 4.55
C ASN A 100 -11.87 35.12 5.75
N PRO A 101 -12.49 36.03 6.54
CA PRO A 101 -11.81 36.70 7.65
C PRO A 101 -11.56 35.78 8.85
N GLU A 102 -12.28 34.68 9.00
CA GLU A 102 -12.12 33.71 10.09
C GLU A 102 -10.91 32.81 9.84
N SER A 103 -10.85 32.19 8.66
CA SER A 103 -9.73 31.31 8.27
C SER A 103 -8.52 32.08 7.72
N ARG A 104 -8.71 33.36 7.39
CA ARG A 104 -7.73 34.22 6.69
C ARG A 104 -7.32 33.69 5.32
N THR A 105 -8.25 33.06 4.61
CA THR A 105 -8.00 32.43 3.31
C THR A 105 -8.55 33.29 2.17
N LEU A 106 -7.77 33.47 1.11
CA LEU A 106 -8.23 34.05 -0.15
C LEU A 106 -8.90 32.98 -0.99
N ILE A 107 -10.06 33.30 -1.58
CA ILE A 107 -10.86 32.32 -2.34
C ILE A 107 -11.12 32.90 -3.73
N VAL A 108 -10.63 32.20 -4.75
CA VAL A 108 -10.74 32.61 -6.15
C VAL A 108 -11.80 31.77 -6.84
N PHE A 109 -12.84 32.41 -7.34
CA PHE A 109 -13.85 31.78 -8.18
C PHE A 109 -13.52 31.98 -9.66
N GLU A 110 -13.69 30.92 -10.43
CA GLU A 110 -13.56 30.91 -11.88
C GLU A 110 -14.71 30.10 -12.51
N ILE A 111 -15.41 30.68 -13.47
CA ILE A 111 -16.64 30.16 -14.07
C ILE A 111 -16.34 29.69 -15.50
N LYS A 112 -16.60 28.42 -15.80
CA LYS A 112 -16.39 27.81 -17.10
C LYS A 112 -17.71 27.38 -17.76
N ARG A 113 -17.86 27.71 -19.04
CA ARG A 113 -19.12 27.50 -19.78
C ARG A 113 -18.98 26.78 -21.12
N ASP A 114 -17.82 26.87 -21.78
CA ASP A 114 -17.61 26.26 -23.10
C ASP A 114 -16.38 25.33 -23.09
N LYS A 115 -16.46 24.21 -23.82
CA LYS A 115 -15.36 23.23 -24.02
C LYS A 115 -14.02 23.84 -24.47
N LEU A 116 -14.06 25.02 -25.11
CA LEU A 116 -12.86 25.73 -25.58
C LEU A 116 -12.18 26.55 -24.46
N THR A 117 -12.95 27.08 -23.50
CA THR A 117 -12.45 27.90 -22.39
C THR A 117 -11.80 27.06 -21.27
N GLU A 118 -12.10 25.77 -21.23
CA GLU A 118 -11.53 24.83 -20.26
C GLU A 118 -10.02 24.61 -20.42
N ARG A 119 -9.47 24.84 -21.61
CA ARG A 119 -8.03 24.67 -21.91
C ARG A 119 -7.12 25.66 -21.18
N GLN A 120 -7.68 26.74 -20.62
CA GLN A 120 -6.93 27.81 -19.97
C GLN A 120 -7.12 27.87 -18.46
N ALA A 121 -8.04 27.06 -17.89
CA ALA A 121 -8.44 27.17 -16.50
C ALA A 121 -7.27 27.15 -15.51
N ILE A 122 -6.38 26.15 -15.58
CA ILE A 122 -5.22 26.07 -14.68
C ILE A 122 -4.24 27.22 -14.88
N THR A 123 -4.05 27.65 -16.12
CA THR A 123 -3.15 28.75 -16.45
C THR A 123 -3.67 30.06 -15.85
N GLU A 124 -4.99 30.28 -15.87
CA GLU A 124 -5.63 31.44 -15.23
C GLU A 124 -5.52 31.36 -13.71
N LEU A 125 -5.86 30.22 -13.09
CA LEU A 125 -5.74 30.03 -11.64
C LEU A 125 -4.30 30.28 -11.16
N ALA A 126 -3.30 29.74 -11.86
CA ALA A 126 -1.89 29.98 -11.55
C ALA A 126 -1.48 31.44 -11.75
N GLY A 127 -2.01 32.11 -12.78
CA GLY A 127 -1.80 33.54 -13.00
C GLY A 127 -2.38 34.39 -11.88
N TYR A 128 -3.59 34.07 -11.41
CA TYR A 128 -4.20 34.76 -10.27
C TYR A 128 -3.43 34.50 -8.99
N GLU A 129 -3.02 33.26 -8.73
CA GLU A 129 -2.22 32.91 -7.56
C GLU A 129 -0.90 33.68 -7.52
N GLN A 130 -0.20 33.79 -8.65
CA GLN A 130 1.03 34.56 -8.74
C GLN A 130 0.80 36.03 -8.39
N GLU A 131 -0.30 36.61 -8.85
CA GLU A 131 -0.61 37.99 -8.54
C GLU A 131 -1.00 38.21 -7.08
N LEU A 132 -1.72 37.26 -6.48
CA LEU A 132 -1.96 37.25 -5.05
C LEU A 132 -0.64 37.14 -4.26
N ARG A 133 0.32 36.32 -4.71
CA ARG A 133 1.67 36.23 -4.11
C ARG A 133 2.49 37.51 -4.28
N ASN A 134 2.27 38.27 -5.37
CA ASN A 134 2.88 39.60 -5.52
C ASN A 134 2.33 40.58 -4.47
N ALA A 135 1.03 40.52 -4.17
CA ALA A 135 0.40 41.32 -3.14
C ALA A 135 0.73 40.85 -1.71
N PHE A 136 0.83 39.54 -1.51
CA PHE A 136 1.09 38.88 -0.23
C PHE A 136 2.25 37.88 -0.37
N PRO A 137 3.50 38.34 -0.23
CA PRO A 137 4.65 37.45 -0.22
C PRO A 137 4.51 36.39 0.88
N PHE A 138 4.90 35.15 0.57
CA PHE A 138 4.80 33.97 1.45
C PHE A 138 3.40 33.39 1.67
N LEU A 139 2.41 33.70 0.81
CA LEU A 139 1.16 32.92 0.78
C LEU A 139 1.47 31.42 0.61
N GLY A 140 1.01 30.62 1.58
CA GLY A 140 1.05 29.17 1.52
C GLY A 140 -0.13 28.61 0.74
N ASP A 141 -0.07 27.32 0.44
CA ASP A 141 -1.09 26.64 -0.37
C ASP A 141 -2.43 26.47 0.38
N PHE A 142 -2.44 26.57 1.71
CA PHE A 142 -3.67 26.64 2.53
C PHE A 142 -4.27 28.05 2.61
N ASP A 143 -3.51 29.09 2.24
CA ASP A 143 -3.97 30.48 2.32
C ASP A 143 -4.71 30.92 1.06
N VAL A 144 -4.67 30.11 -0.01
CA VAL A 144 -5.38 30.34 -1.26
C VAL A 144 -6.15 29.10 -1.67
N ASN A 145 -7.47 29.25 -1.73
CA ASN A 145 -8.40 28.24 -2.19
C ASN A 145 -9.02 28.64 -3.53
N PHE A 146 -9.38 27.66 -4.33
CA PHE A 146 -9.99 27.87 -5.64
C PHE A 146 -11.38 27.23 -5.68
N VAL A 147 -12.29 27.86 -6.42
CA VAL A 147 -13.61 27.34 -6.73
C VAL A 147 -13.79 27.43 -8.23
N VAL A 148 -13.88 26.28 -8.90
CA VAL A 148 -14.19 26.24 -10.33
C VAL A 148 -15.64 25.83 -10.49
N VAL A 149 -16.44 26.73 -11.05
CA VAL A 149 -17.86 26.50 -11.34
C VAL A 149 -18.00 26.21 -12.82
N SER A 150 -18.51 25.04 -13.19
CA SER A 150 -18.68 24.70 -14.60
C SER A 150 -20.06 24.13 -14.93
N THR A 151 -20.54 24.46 -16.12
CA THR A 151 -21.75 23.83 -16.69
C THR A 151 -21.46 22.40 -17.16
N HIS A 152 -20.22 22.13 -17.57
CA HIS A 152 -19.75 20.84 -18.08
C HIS A 152 -18.38 20.49 -17.49
N TRP A 153 -18.17 19.20 -17.21
CA TRP A 153 -16.90 18.68 -16.68
C TRP A 153 -16.32 17.70 -17.68
N ASP A 154 -15.74 18.23 -18.76
CA ASP A 154 -15.04 17.41 -19.75
C ASP A 154 -13.74 16.81 -19.17
N THR A 155 -13.15 15.85 -19.89
CA THR A 155 -11.94 15.13 -19.49
C THR A 155 -10.78 16.08 -19.14
N LEU A 156 -10.55 17.12 -19.95
CA LEU A 156 -9.39 18.00 -19.73
C LEU A 156 -9.53 18.81 -18.43
N LEU A 157 -10.68 19.43 -18.19
CA LEU A 157 -10.93 20.19 -16.96
C LEU A 157 -10.88 19.28 -15.73
N SER A 158 -11.50 18.10 -15.82
CA SER A 158 -11.48 17.12 -14.73
C SER A 158 -10.05 16.66 -14.41
N HIS A 159 -9.25 16.33 -15.43
CA HIS A 159 -7.84 15.95 -15.26
C HIS A 159 -6.99 17.09 -14.70
N ALA A 160 -7.24 18.31 -15.16
CA ALA A 160 -6.57 19.50 -14.69
C ALA A 160 -6.80 19.75 -13.20
N ILE A 161 -8.05 19.77 -12.74
CA ILE A 161 -8.38 19.97 -11.32
C ILE A 161 -7.88 18.79 -10.48
N SER A 162 -8.03 17.56 -10.96
CA SER A 162 -7.51 16.37 -10.28
C SER A 162 -6.00 16.44 -10.09
N ASN A 163 -5.25 16.86 -11.11
CA ASN A 163 -3.81 17.05 -11.02
C ASN A 163 -3.43 18.16 -10.02
N PHE A 164 -4.15 19.28 -10.09
CA PHE A 164 -3.94 20.44 -9.23
C PHE A 164 -4.14 20.10 -7.75
N ASN A 165 -5.17 19.31 -7.43
CA ASN A 165 -5.43 18.84 -6.07
C ASN A 165 -4.48 17.72 -5.63
N THR A 166 -4.21 16.73 -6.49
CA THR A 166 -3.48 15.51 -6.10
C THR A 166 -1.96 15.72 -6.05
N TRP A 167 -1.40 16.35 -7.07
CA TRP A 167 0.06 16.39 -7.27
C TRP A 167 0.67 17.73 -6.90
N SER A 168 -0.07 18.83 -7.09
CA SER A 168 0.40 20.17 -6.74
C SER A 168 0.03 20.62 -5.32
N GLY A 169 -0.68 19.78 -4.54
CA GLY A 169 -1.05 20.06 -3.16
C GLY A 169 -1.99 21.26 -2.97
N LYS A 170 -2.71 21.67 -4.03
CA LYS A 170 -3.62 22.82 -4.01
C LYS A 170 -5.03 22.41 -3.59
N HIS A 171 -5.84 23.38 -3.19
CA HIS A 171 -7.23 23.13 -2.82
C HIS A 171 -8.18 23.79 -3.80
N CYS A 172 -8.78 23.00 -4.68
CA CYS A 172 -9.80 23.44 -5.61
C CYS A 172 -11.10 22.65 -5.43
N LEU A 173 -12.19 23.38 -5.18
CA LEU A 173 -13.54 22.87 -5.19
C LEU A 173 -14.12 22.93 -6.60
N ALA A 174 -14.48 21.77 -7.12
CA ALA A 174 -15.18 21.65 -8.39
C ALA A 174 -16.69 21.68 -8.15
N LEU A 175 -17.39 22.63 -8.77
CA LEU A 175 -18.83 22.79 -8.71
C LEU A 175 -19.47 22.64 -10.09
N ARG A 176 -20.63 22.00 -10.16
CA ARG A 176 -21.48 21.94 -11.34
C ARG A 176 -22.65 22.91 -11.18
N VAL A 177 -22.92 23.72 -12.20
CA VAL A 177 -24.06 24.65 -12.23
C VAL A 177 -25.05 24.28 -13.33
N SER A 178 -26.35 24.38 -13.04
CA SER A 178 -27.43 24.09 -14.01
C SER A 178 -27.57 25.24 -15.03
N ALA A 179 -27.03 25.09 -16.23
CA ALA A 179 -27.13 26.15 -17.26
C ALA A 179 -28.58 26.42 -17.72
N ASP A 180 -29.39 25.36 -17.79
CA ASP A 180 -30.67 25.35 -18.51
C ASP A 180 -31.90 25.61 -17.62
N GLU A 181 -31.73 25.66 -16.29
CA GLU A 181 -32.81 25.82 -15.32
C GLU A 181 -32.61 27.09 -14.48
N ARG A 182 -33.73 27.73 -14.09
CA ARG A 182 -33.77 28.86 -13.15
C ARG A 182 -34.77 28.56 -12.04
N PRO A 183 -34.45 28.84 -10.75
CA PRO A 183 -33.17 29.34 -10.25
C PRO A 183 -32.02 28.35 -10.52
N PHE A 184 -30.79 28.86 -10.61
CA PHE A 184 -29.61 28.01 -10.77
C PHE A 184 -29.48 27.07 -9.57
N THR A 185 -28.98 25.87 -9.80
CA THR A 185 -28.56 24.92 -8.75
C THR A 185 -27.05 24.71 -8.85
N LEU A 186 -26.40 24.55 -7.70
CA LEU A 186 -24.96 24.33 -7.58
C LEU A 186 -24.73 23.02 -6.83
N THR A 187 -23.92 22.11 -7.36
CA THR A 187 -23.62 20.83 -6.71
C THR A 187 -22.14 20.53 -6.72
N CYS A 188 -21.64 19.86 -5.69
CA CYS A 188 -20.27 19.35 -5.69
C CYS A 188 -20.04 18.40 -6.87
N HIS A 189 -18.91 18.56 -7.56
CA HIS A 189 -18.38 17.60 -8.51
C HIS A 189 -17.05 17.10 -7.98
N VAL A 190 -16.87 15.79 -7.90
CA VAL A 190 -15.58 15.18 -7.54
C VAL A 190 -14.89 14.80 -8.85
N PRO A 191 -13.84 15.52 -9.26
CA PRO A 191 -13.09 15.15 -10.45
C PRO A 191 -12.51 13.76 -10.23
N ASP A 192 -12.65 12.90 -11.24
CA ASP A 192 -12.02 11.59 -11.19
C ASP A 192 -11.30 11.31 -12.50
N ALA A 193 -9.98 11.52 -12.48
CA ALA A 193 -9.09 11.43 -13.63
C ALA A 193 -8.11 10.25 -13.53
N TRP A 194 -8.17 9.49 -12.44
CA TRP A 194 -7.25 8.40 -12.22
C TRP A 194 -7.65 7.17 -13.05
N GLN A 195 -6.68 6.52 -13.67
CA GLN A 195 -6.92 5.22 -14.30
C GLN A 195 -6.59 4.13 -13.29
N LEU A 196 -7.62 3.43 -12.80
CA LEU A 196 -7.44 2.33 -11.85
C LEU A 196 -6.48 1.28 -12.41
N ARG A 197 -5.56 0.84 -11.55
CA ARG A 197 -4.62 -0.25 -11.84
C ARG A 197 -4.90 -1.48 -10.98
N GLY A 198 -5.89 -1.46 -10.08
CA GLY A 198 -6.29 -2.62 -9.28
C GLY A 198 -5.22 -3.16 -8.33
N GLY A 199 -4.19 -2.36 -8.02
CA GLY A 199 -3.09 -2.80 -7.16
C GLY A 199 -3.35 -2.45 -5.69
N ASN A 200 -3.20 -3.43 -4.80
CA ASN A 200 -3.33 -3.28 -3.34
C ASN A 200 -2.03 -2.79 -2.66
N GLY A 201 -1.09 -2.24 -3.44
CA GLY A 201 0.25 -1.85 -2.97
C GLY A 201 1.19 -1.49 -4.12
N LEU A 202 2.39 -1.03 -3.79
CA LEU A 202 3.47 -0.87 -4.76
C LEU A 202 4.16 -2.21 -5.01
N PRO A 203 4.33 -2.63 -6.27
CA PRO A 203 5.13 -3.81 -6.57
C PRO A 203 6.58 -3.59 -6.12
N GLN A 204 7.22 -4.65 -5.62
CA GLN A 204 8.59 -4.54 -5.11
C GLN A 204 9.57 -4.07 -6.20
N GLU A 205 9.32 -4.38 -7.47
CA GLU A 205 10.16 -3.89 -8.58
C GLU A 205 10.05 -2.37 -8.79
N ALA A 206 8.98 -1.71 -8.33
CA ALA A 206 8.86 -0.25 -8.36
C ALA A 206 9.69 0.44 -7.27
N LEU A 207 10.18 -0.29 -6.27
CA LEU A 207 11.03 0.25 -5.22
C LEU A 207 12.52 0.12 -5.62
N GLN A 208 13.07 1.18 -6.20
CA GLN A 208 14.45 1.21 -6.67
C GLN A 208 15.35 1.94 -5.69
N THR A 209 16.52 1.37 -5.40
CA THR A 209 17.40 1.85 -4.34
C THR A 209 18.75 2.33 -4.85
N ILE A 210 19.39 3.20 -4.08
CA ILE A 210 20.82 3.58 -4.18
C ILE A 210 21.43 3.62 -2.78
N ASP A 211 22.71 3.33 -2.66
CA ASP A 211 23.45 3.54 -1.41
C ASP A 211 24.27 4.83 -1.45
N VAL A 212 24.36 5.49 -0.29
CA VAL A 212 25.33 6.54 0.01
C VAL A 212 26.20 6.06 1.17
N CYS A 213 27.37 5.53 0.84
CA CYS A 213 28.35 5.05 1.81
C CYS A 213 29.14 6.24 2.37
N LEU A 214 29.25 6.33 3.71
CA LEU A 214 29.85 7.48 4.40
C LEU A 214 31.24 7.12 4.96
N TYR A 215 32.24 7.24 4.09
CA TYR A 215 33.64 7.00 4.47
C TYR A 215 34.16 8.13 5.36
N GLU A 216 34.70 7.84 6.55
CA GLU A 216 35.23 8.86 7.46
C GLU A 216 36.52 9.51 6.92
N GLU A 217 36.66 10.83 7.10
CA GLU A 217 37.90 11.56 6.81
C GLU A 217 38.69 11.81 8.10
N GLY A 218 39.77 11.03 8.33
CA GLY A 218 40.68 11.22 9.47
C GLY A 218 41.07 9.92 10.20
N ALA A 219 41.98 10.03 11.18
CA ALA A 219 42.25 8.92 12.11
C ALA A 219 41.04 8.76 13.04
N ARG A 220 40.56 7.52 13.22
CA ARG A 220 39.49 7.20 14.17
C ARG A 220 39.90 7.68 15.56
N ASP A 221 39.07 8.50 16.18
CA ASP A 221 39.21 8.82 17.59
C ASP A 221 38.57 7.63 18.33
N ASP A 222 39.41 6.75 18.89
CA ASP A 222 39.02 5.48 19.52
C ASP A 222 38.20 5.67 20.83
N GLY A 223 37.62 6.85 21.04
CA GLY A 223 37.17 7.35 22.34
C GLY A 223 35.65 7.46 22.56
N GLU A 224 34.80 7.39 21.52
CA GLU A 224 33.35 7.55 21.69
C GLU A 224 32.55 6.58 20.79
N GLU A 225 32.58 5.29 21.12
CA GLU A 225 31.59 4.33 20.62
C GLU A 225 30.25 4.51 21.35
N GLY A 226 29.56 5.62 21.07
CA GLY A 226 28.14 5.73 21.40
C GLY A 226 27.30 5.03 20.33
N GLU A 227 26.30 4.25 20.75
CA GLU A 227 25.24 3.72 19.87
C GLU A 227 24.35 4.84 19.25
N GLN A 228 24.59 6.09 19.62
CA GLN A 228 23.75 7.22 19.22
C GLN A 228 24.05 7.67 17.78
N ILE A 229 22.97 7.88 17.02
CA ILE A 229 23.06 8.38 15.65
C ILE A 229 23.68 9.80 15.65
N PRO A 230 24.75 10.05 14.89
CA PRO A 230 25.33 11.39 14.80
C PRO A 230 24.32 12.41 14.25
N ALA A 231 24.18 13.56 14.89
CA ALA A 231 23.20 14.60 14.52
C ALA A 231 23.32 15.09 13.07
N ALA A 232 24.54 15.06 12.49
CA ALA A 232 24.77 15.38 11.08
C ALA A 232 24.05 14.41 10.13
N LEU A 233 23.91 13.13 10.51
CA LEU A 233 23.19 12.13 9.70
C LEU A 233 21.68 12.35 9.77
N ILE A 234 21.13 12.64 10.94
CA ILE A 234 19.72 13.04 11.09
C ILE A 234 19.44 14.30 10.27
N THR A 235 20.35 15.28 10.30
CA THR A 235 20.23 16.49 9.47
C THR A 235 20.27 16.16 7.98
N ALA A 236 21.17 15.27 7.54
CA ALA A 236 21.26 14.84 6.15
C ALA A 236 19.99 14.12 5.67
N ILE A 237 19.44 13.22 6.50
CA ILE A 237 18.18 12.51 6.23
C ILE A 237 17.00 13.50 6.10
N ASN A 238 16.90 14.47 7.01
CA ASN A 238 15.89 15.52 6.93
C ASN A 238 16.03 16.40 5.67
N ILE A 239 17.25 16.66 5.20
CA ILE A 239 17.48 17.37 3.93
C ILE A 239 17.00 16.51 2.75
N ILE A 240 17.29 15.21 2.76
CA ILE A 240 16.85 14.24 1.75
C ILE A 240 15.32 14.23 1.66
N ALA A 241 14.62 13.98 2.77
CA ALA A 241 13.16 13.90 2.78
C ALA A 241 12.51 15.20 2.28
N ARG A 242 12.95 16.36 2.80
CA ARG A 242 12.43 17.67 2.39
C ARG A 242 12.76 18.03 0.93
N SER A 243 13.91 17.58 0.42
CA SER A 243 14.23 17.75 -1.00
C SER A 243 13.36 16.83 -1.86
N GLY A 244 13.08 15.61 -1.40
CA GLY A 244 12.10 14.71 -2.01
C GLY A 244 10.73 15.36 -2.15
N ASP A 245 10.19 15.91 -1.05
CA ASP A 245 8.89 16.61 -1.04
C ASP A 245 8.88 17.81 -2.02
N ARG A 246 9.92 18.65 -1.99
CA ARG A 246 10.01 19.85 -2.84
C ARG A 246 10.03 19.54 -4.34
N HIS A 247 10.47 18.34 -4.71
CA HIS A 247 10.54 17.89 -6.09
C HIS A 247 9.42 16.90 -6.44
N GLU A 248 8.37 16.80 -5.61
CA GLU A 248 7.23 15.88 -5.82
C GLU A 248 7.68 14.42 -6.04
N SER A 249 8.79 14.02 -5.42
CA SER A 249 9.29 12.65 -5.44
C SER A 249 8.65 11.85 -4.31
N HIS A 250 8.70 10.52 -4.40
CA HIS A 250 8.12 9.61 -3.39
C HIS A 250 9.11 8.51 -3.07
N GLY A 251 9.30 8.22 -1.79
CA GLY A 251 10.31 7.26 -1.36
C GLY A 251 10.57 7.26 0.14
N PHE A 252 11.63 6.57 0.53
CA PHE A 252 12.13 6.52 1.89
C PHE A 252 13.65 6.38 1.93
N VAL A 253 14.25 6.69 3.07
CA VAL A 253 15.68 6.49 3.33
C VAL A 253 15.85 5.67 4.60
N MET A 254 16.73 4.68 4.53
CA MET A 254 17.14 3.86 5.66
C MET A 254 18.60 4.19 6.02
N LEU A 255 18.82 4.63 7.24
CA LEU A 255 20.13 4.68 7.86
C LEU A 255 20.44 3.31 8.45
N TRP A 256 21.64 2.81 8.16
CA TRP A 256 22.11 1.55 8.71
C TRP A 256 23.58 1.63 9.11
N LYS A 257 23.96 0.78 10.06
CA LYS A 257 25.34 0.59 10.50
C LYS A 257 25.91 -0.65 9.86
N ASP A 258 27.07 -0.51 9.22
CA ASP A 258 27.81 -1.64 8.67
C ASP A 258 28.41 -2.49 9.81
N HIS A 259 28.46 -3.80 9.65
CA HIS A 259 29.06 -4.77 10.56
C HIS A 259 30.15 -5.61 9.89
N ALA A 260 30.53 -5.34 8.64
CA ALA A 260 31.59 -6.08 7.94
C ALA A 260 32.94 -6.11 8.70
N ASN A 261 33.15 -5.19 9.67
CA ASN A 261 34.31 -5.15 10.56
C ASN A 261 33.97 -5.56 12.01
N PHE A 262 33.05 -6.51 12.22
CA PHE A 262 32.68 -7.07 13.53
C PHE A 262 32.38 -6.01 14.61
N GLY A 263 31.54 -5.03 14.29
CA GLY A 263 31.11 -3.98 15.23
C GLY A 263 31.72 -2.59 15.00
N ASN A 264 32.81 -2.49 14.23
CA ASN A 264 33.52 -1.23 13.92
C ASN A 264 33.07 -0.55 12.61
N GLY A 265 31.84 -0.77 12.16
CA GLY A 265 31.46 -0.38 10.81
C GLY A 265 30.95 1.05 10.66
N GLN A 266 30.98 1.47 9.39
CA GLN A 266 30.67 2.82 8.95
C GLN A 266 29.16 3.02 8.84
N TRP A 267 28.74 4.27 8.96
CA TRP A 267 27.36 4.65 8.67
C TRP A 267 27.12 4.67 7.16
N SER A 268 25.94 4.22 6.74
CA SER A 268 25.52 4.27 5.35
C SER A 268 24.03 4.58 5.26
N LEU A 269 23.63 5.18 4.13
CA LEU A 269 22.24 5.43 3.81
C LEU A 269 21.86 4.58 2.60
N THR A 270 20.70 3.94 2.64
CA THR A 270 20.04 3.38 1.46
C THR A 270 18.81 4.24 1.19
N LEU A 271 18.78 4.93 0.05
CA LEU A 271 17.60 5.66 -0.39
C LEU A 271 16.83 4.76 -1.34
N CYS A 272 15.51 4.71 -1.17
CA CYS A 272 14.56 4.05 -2.05
C CYS A 272 13.63 5.09 -2.67
N GLY A 273 13.44 5.04 -3.98
CA GLY A 273 12.52 5.90 -4.72
C GLY A 273 11.56 5.06 -5.56
N VAL A 274 10.34 5.55 -5.74
CA VAL A 274 9.34 4.89 -6.59
C VAL A 274 9.69 5.12 -8.06
N ASP A 275 9.95 4.05 -8.81
CA ASP A 275 10.16 4.08 -10.25
C ASP A 275 8.84 3.90 -11.02
N SER A 276 8.41 4.97 -11.68
CA SER A 276 7.22 4.98 -12.53
C SER A 276 7.32 4.04 -13.75
N PHE A 277 8.53 3.74 -14.26
CA PHE A 277 8.69 2.83 -15.40
C PHE A 277 8.53 1.37 -14.97
N ALA A 278 9.16 0.97 -13.87
CA ALA A 278 8.93 -0.34 -13.26
C ALA A 278 7.45 -0.53 -12.91
N MET A 279 6.77 0.50 -12.40
CA MET A 279 5.32 0.45 -12.14
C MET A 279 4.50 0.21 -13.42
N TYR A 280 4.80 0.93 -14.51
CA TYR A 280 4.15 0.74 -15.80
C TYR A 280 4.34 -0.69 -16.33
N GLU A 281 5.57 -1.20 -16.29
CA GLU A 281 5.90 -2.54 -16.76
C GLU A 281 5.25 -3.63 -15.91
N TRP A 282 5.21 -3.45 -14.59
CA TRP A 282 4.50 -4.36 -13.69
C TRP A 282 3.01 -4.40 -14.04
N CYS A 283 2.38 -3.23 -14.23
CA CYS A 283 0.96 -3.16 -14.58
C CYS A 283 0.66 -3.95 -15.86
N ARG A 284 1.52 -3.78 -16.88
CA ARG A 284 1.41 -4.48 -18.16
C ARG A 284 1.58 -6.00 -18.01
N ARG A 285 2.58 -6.45 -17.25
CA ARG A 285 2.85 -7.89 -17.01
C ARG A 285 1.71 -8.59 -16.29
N HIS A 286 0.99 -7.88 -15.43
CA HIS A 286 -0.11 -8.42 -14.62
C HIS A 286 -1.49 -8.23 -15.28
N GLY A 287 -1.53 -7.95 -16.58
CA GLY A 287 -2.77 -7.93 -17.35
C GLY A 287 -3.69 -6.74 -17.06
N LEU A 288 -3.18 -5.71 -16.39
CA LEU A 288 -3.97 -4.54 -16.06
C LEU A 288 -4.28 -3.73 -17.34
N PRO A 289 -5.52 -3.26 -17.52
CA PRO A 289 -5.96 -2.68 -18.77
C PRO A 289 -5.18 -1.39 -19.09
N ILE A 290 -4.41 -1.44 -20.19
CA ILE A 290 -3.70 -0.29 -20.75
C ILE A 290 -4.22 -0.07 -22.16
N ARG A 291 -4.74 1.14 -22.42
CA ARG A 291 -5.20 1.52 -23.76
C ARG A 291 -3.99 1.71 -24.69
N SER A 292 -3.99 1.06 -25.85
CA SER A 292 -2.97 1.29 -26.87
C SER A 292 -2.98 2.73 -27.41
N SER A 293 -1.80 3.30 -27.53
CA SER A 293 -1.49 4.64 -28.02
C SER A 293 0.00 4.74 -28.35
N ASP A 294 0.42 5.73 -29.13
CA ASP A 294 1.83 5.98 -29.43
C ASP A 294 2.68 6.11 -28.16
N LEU A 295 2.14 6.73 -27.10
CA LEU A 295 2.81 6.84 -25.80
C LEU A 295 3.02 5.47 -25.16
N THR A 296 1.95 4.68 -25.01
CA THR A 296 2.03 3.37 -24.37
C THR A 296 2.85 2.39 -25.21
N GLU A 297 2.83 2.50 -26.54
CA GLU A 297 3.70 1.71 -27.42
C GLU A 297 5.16 2.07 -27.23
N TYR A 298 5.50 3.37 -27.17
CA TYR A 298 6.85 3.83 -26.86
C TYR A 298 7.31 3.33 -25.48
N LEU A 299 6.48 3.49 -24.45
CA LEU A 299 6.80 3.01 -23.10
C LEU A 299 7.00 1.49 -23.11
N THR A 300 6.13 0.73 -23.78
CA THR A 300 6.25 -0.73 -23.88
C THR A 300 7.55 -1.16 -24.58
N GLN A 301 7.99 -0.42 -25.60
CA GLN A 301 9.24 -0.70 -26.31
C GLN A 301 10.49 -0.47 -25.45
N HIS A 302 10.41 0.40 -24.44
CA HIS A 302 11.57 0.85 -23.66
C HIS A 302 11.52 0.45 -22.19
N ALA A 303 10.37 0.03 -21.66
CA ALA A 303 10.20 -0.21 -20.23
C ALA A 303 11.11 -1.33 -19.70
N SER A 304 11.34 -2.39 -20.49
CA SER A 304 12.25 -3.48 -20.10
C SER A 304 13.69 -3.04 -19.91
N ASP A 305 14.14 -2.05 -20.68
CA ASP A 305 15.52 -1.54 -20.61
C ASP A 305 15.69 -0.53 -19.46
N MET A 306 14.59 0.08 -19.00
CA MET A 306 14.56 1.15 -18.00
C MET A 306 14.19 0.67 -16.59
N SER A 307 13.42 -0.41 -16.44
CA SER A 307 12.84 -0.87 -15.16
C SER A 307 13.85 -1.37 -14.11
N SER A 308 15.15 -1.37 -14.42
CA SER A 308 16.22 -1.79 -13.51
C SER A 308 17.16 -0.64 -13.12
N GLN A 309 16.80 0.60 -13.42
CA GLN A 309 17.62 1.77 -13.12
C GLN A 309 16.96 2.64 -12.06
N ALA A 310 17.69 2.93 -10.98
CA ALA A 310 17.22 3.87 -9.98
C ALA A 310 16.93 5.25 -10.62
N PRO A 311 15.77 5.87 -10.34
CA PRO A 311 15.39 7.15 -10.93
C PRO A 311 16.45 8.22 -10.70
N SER A 312 16.86 8.97 -11.74
CA SER A 312 17.92 9.98 -11.59
C SER A 312 17.63 11.07 -10.54
N SER A 313 16.35 11.29 -10.21
CA SER A 313 15.88 12.17 -9.14
C SER A 313 16.45 11.77 -7.77
N ILE A 314 16.54 10.47 -7.45
CA ILE A 314 17.02 10.01 -6.14
C ILE A 314 18.49 10.39 -5.88
N TYR A 315 19.33 10.36 -6.93
CA TYR A 315 20.71 10.83 -6.85
C TYR A 315 20.82 12.33 -6.62
N ARG A 316 19.90 13.12 -7.20
CA ARG A 316 19.87 14.58 -7.02
C ARG A 316 19.43 14.93 -5.61
N ILE A 317 18.36 14.31 -5.13
CA ILE A 317 17.86 14.44 -3.76
C ILE A 317 18.95 14.07 -2.74
N ALA A 318 19.65 12.95 -2.93
CA ALA A 318 20.75 12.54 -2.07
C ALA A 318 21.89 13.59 -2.03
N LYS A 319 22.26 14.15 -3.18
CA LYS A 319 23.35 15.14 -3.28
C LYS A 319 23.07 16.43 -2.50
N ASP A 320 21.82 16.80 -2.28
CA ASP A 320 21.47 17.99 -1.49
C ASP A 320 21.93 17.87 -0.03
N SER A 321 22.10 16.66 0.49
CA SER A 321 22.61 16.41 1.84
C SER A 321 24.14 16.45 1.96
N PHE A 322 24.86 16.33 0.83
CA PHE A 322 26.32 16.20 0.82
C PHE A 322 27.07 17.37 1.48
N PRO A 323 26.62 18.64 1.39
CA PRO A 323 27.28 19.75 2.08
C PRO A 323 27.37 19.55 3.61
N VAL A 324 26.36 18.95 4.25
CA VAL A 324 26.38 18.63 5.69
C VAL A 324 27.26 17.42 6.00
N LEU A 325 27.34 16.46 5.08
CA LEU A 325 28.12 15.23 5.27
C LEU A 325 29.63 15.44 5.07
N ARG A 326 30.03 16.28 4.09
CA ARG A 326 31.42 16.51 3.67
C ARG A 326 32.36 17.09 4.73
N GLY A 327 31.84 17.51 5.88
CA GLY A 327 32.67 17.97 7.01
C GLY A 327 33.33 16.83 7.80
N LYS A 328 32.73 15.62 7.79
CA LYS A 328 33.22 14.44 8.53
C LYS A 328 33.35 13.19 7.64
N TYR A 329 32.55 13.11 6.59
CA TYR A 329 32.46 11.96 5.72
C TYR A 329 32.73 12.33 4.27
N ARG A 330 33.20 11.37 3.49
CA ARG A 330 33.27 11.40 2.03
C ARG A 330 32.11 10.56 1.47
N PRO A 331 30.93 11.16 1.24
CA PRO A 331 29.76 10.42 0.74
C PRO A 331 30.02 9.94 -0.70
N MET A 332 29.79 8.66 -0.95
CA MET A 332 29.96 8.02 -2.25
C MET A 332 28.70 7.24 -2.62
N PHE A 333 28.27 7.36 -3.87
CA PHE A 333 27.19 6.51 -4.39
C PHE A 333 27.70 5.12 -4.68
N GLU A 334 26.98 4.13 -4.18
CA GLU A 334 27.23 2.73 -4.42
C GLU A 334 25.92 2.01 -4.74
N THR A 335 26.06 0.77 -5.26
CA THR A 335 25.00 -0.23 -5.49
C THR A 335 23.59 0.30 -5.73
N ALA A 336 23.15 0.28 -6.99
CA ALA A 336 21.76 0.52 -7.36
C ALA A 336 21.07 -0.80 -7.73
N CYS A 337 19.92 -1.09 -7.10
CA CYS A 337 19.12 -2.30 -7.37
C CYS A 337 17.70 -2.14 -6.78
N ALA A 338 16.81 -3.11 -7.02
CA ALA A 338 15.51 -3.15 -6.37
C ALA A 338 15.65 -3.31 -4.84
N TRP A 339 14.62 -2.92 -4.10
CA TRP A 339 14.57 -3.03 -2.64
C TRP A 339 14.73 -4.47 -2.15
N ASP A 340 14.11 -5.44 -2.82
CA ASP A 340 14.20 -6.85 -2.45
C ASP A 340 15.63 -7.41 -2.62
N ASP A 341 16.27 -7.08 -3.75
CA ASP A 341 17.69 -7.38 -3.97
C ASP A 341 18.58 -6.70 -2.91
N LYS A 342 18.24 -5.46 -2.55
CA LYS A 342 18.99 -4.68 -1.55
C LYS A 342 18.93 -5.34 -0.18
N MET A 343 17.75 -5.80 0.24
CA MET A 343 17.55 -6.53 1.49
C MET A 343 18.46 -7.76 1.56
N SER A 344 18.57 -8.50 0.45
CA SER A 344 19.45 -9.67 0.35
C SER A 344 20.93 -9.34 0.55
N LEU A 345 21.38 -8.17 0.06
CA LEU A 345 22.75 -7.69 0.23
C LEU A 345 23.03 -7.18 1.66
N LEU A 346 22.04 -6.56 2.30
CA LEU A 346 22.20 -5.89 3.58
C LEU A 346 22.03 -6.83 4.78
N ARG A 347 21.19 -7.87 4.69
CA ARG A 347 20.78 -8.66 5.85
C ARG A 347 21.89 -9.31 6.68
N ARG A 348 23.04 -9.60 6.07
CA ARG A 348 24.22 -10.18 6.77
C ARG A 348 25.25 -9.17 7.23
N ARG A 349 25.13 -7.93 6.77
CA ARG A 349 26.15 -6.90 6.90
C ARG A 349 25.67 -5.68 7.65
N ALA A 350 24.41 -5.33 7.54
CA ALA A 350 23.90 -4.02 7.93
C ALA A 350 22.79 -4.17 8.97
N SER A 351 22.85 -3.37 10.01
CA SER A 351 21.79 -3.24 11.01
C SER A 351 20.96 -2.00 10.68
N PRO A 352 19.66 -2.12 10.36
CA PRO A 352 18.80 -0.98 10.09
C PRO A 352 18.54 -0.20 11.39
N ILE A 353 18.76 1.12 11.38
CA ILE A 353 18.72 1.95 12.60
C ILE A 353 17.59 2.98 12.56
N TYR A 354 17.42 3.67 11.44
CA TYR A 354 16.48 4.79 11.35
C TYR A 354 15.94 4.93 9.93
N PHE A 355 14.67 5.33 9.82
CA PHE A 355 13.97 5.52 8.57
C PHE A 355 13.39 6.93 8.47
N GLU A 356 13.21 7.42 7.24
CA GLU A 356 12.38 8.59 6.97
C GLU A 356 11.68 8.42 5.63
N PHE A 357 10.43 8.84 5.52
CA PHE A 357 9.60 8.72 4.33
C PHE A 357 9.25 10.12 3.79
N TRP A 358 9.06 10.25 2.48
CA TRP A 358 8.65 11.52 1.85
C TRP A 358 7.63 11.31 0.74
N GLY A 359 6.98 12.39 0.32
CA GLY A 359 5.91 12.38 -0.66
C GLY A 359 4.72 11.51 -0.21
N ALA A 360 4.08 10.83 -1.16
CA ALA A 360 2.91 9.99 -0.90
C ALA A 360 3.18 8.86 0.12
N LEU A 361 4.41 8.33 0.16
CA LEU A 361 4.81 7.33 1.15
C LEU A 361 4.92 7.96 2.54
N GLY A 362 5.44 9.19 2.64
CA GLY A 362 5.53 9.94 3.91
C GLY A 362 4.17 10.40 4.43
N ASP A 363 3.23 10.75 3.54
CA ASP A 363 1.84 11.03 3.92
C ASP A 363 1.16 9.77 4.49
N TYR A 364 1.29 8.64 3.80
CA TYR A 364 0.75 7.36 4.27
C TYR A 364 1.38 6.92 5.60
N ALA A 365 2.71 7.05 5.74
CA ALA A 365 3.41 6.70 6.99
C ALA A 365 2.84 7.46 8.19
N ARG A 366 2.68 8.79 8.05
CA ARG A 366 2.11 9.65 9.07
C ARG A 366 0.65 9.30 9.37
N GLU A 367 -0.16 9.13 8.33
CA GLU A 367 -1.56 8.74 8.47
C GLU A 367 -1.71 7.39 9.21
N PHE A 368 -0.93 6.40 8.80
CA PHE A 368 -0.94 5.06 9.37
C PHE A 368 -0.59 5.07 10.86
N VAL A 369 0.49 5.75 11.28
CA VAL A 369 0.84 5.79 12.70
C VAL A 369 -0.10 6.68 13.53
N CYS A 370 -0.76 7.67 12.92
CA CYS A 370 -1.75 8.49 13.60
C CYS A 370 -3.09 7.80 13.73
N HIS A 371 -3.33 6.74 12.94
CA HIS A 371 -4.57 6.01 12.93
C HIS A 371 -4.80 5.28 14.25
N GLN A 372 -5.94 5.52 14.88
CA GLN A 372 -6.23 5.00 16.21
C GLN A 372 -6.25 3.46 16.24
N ALA A 373 -6.86 2.80 15.26
CA ALA A 373 -6.86 1.33 15.20
C ALA A 373 -5.45 0.74 15.03
N VAL A 374 -4.53 1.49 14.41
CA VAL A 374 -3.13 1.06 14.32
C VAL A 374 -2.48 1.12 15.70
N ARG A 375 -2.65 2.24 16.41
CA ARG A 375 -2.04 2.48 17.73
C ARG A 375 -2.64 1.67 18.88
N GLU A 376 -3.93 1.40 18.85
CA GLU A 376 -4.61 0.71 19.94
C GLU A 376 -4.65 -0.81 19.74
N ARG A 377 -4.64 -1.25 18.48
CA ARG A 377 -4.91 -2.63 18.11
C ARG A 377 -3.79 -3.26 17.27
N TYR A 378 -3.50 -2.76 16.08
CA TYR A 378 -2.62 -3.46 15.13
C TYR A 378 -1.15 -3.50 15.58
N ILE A 379 -0.58 -2.32 15.86
CA ILE A 379 0.81 -2.12 16.30
C ILE A 379 0.81 -1.34 17.62
N PRO A 380 0.33 -1.96 18.72
CA PRO A 380 0.10 -1.25 19.98
C PRO A 380 1.38 -0.75 20.66
N TYR A 381 2.52 -1.33 20.27
CA TYR A 381 3.81 -0.93 20.80
C TYR A 381 4.27 0.46 20.31
N ILE A 382 3.64 1.04 19.29
CA ILE A 382 3.83 2.46 18.92
C ILE A 382 3.54 3.35 20.12
N GLU A 383 2.38 3.15 20.75
CA GLU A 383 1.96 3.96 21.90
C GLU A 383 2.65 3.53 23.21
N LEU A 384 2.83 2.22 23.42
CA LEU A 384 3.45 1.70 24.64
C LEU A 384 4.92 2.08 24.78
N HIS A 385 5.64 2.27 23.67
CA HIS A 385 7.07 2.58 23.66
C HIS A 385 7.39 3.95 23.07
N GLY A 386 6.37 4.71 22.64
CA GLY A 386 6.57 6.03 22.03
C GLY A 386 7.36 5.97 20.73
N LEU A 387 7.15 4.92 19.93
CA LEU A 387 7.79 4.79 18.62
C LEU A 387 7.00 5.56 17.56
N ASP A 388 7.65 5.90 16.46
CA ASP A 388 7.04 6.48 15.27
C ASP A 388 7.53 5.76 14.01
N TRP A 389 7.14 6.26 12.83
CA TRP A 389 7.50 5.66 11.53
C TRP A 389 9.01 5.66 11.24
N THR A 390 9.82 6.34 12.05
CA THR A 390 11.27 6.41 11.85
C THR A 390 12.00 5.22 12.48
N HIS A 391 11.35 4.50 13.41
CA HIS A 391 11.92 3.32 14.05
C HIS A 391 11.80 2.08 13.16
N ALA A 392 12.83 1.24 13.10
CA ALA A 392 12.85 0.04 12.23
C ALA A 392 11.67 -0.91 12.48
N ASP A 393 11.31 -1.13 13.76
CA ASP A 393 10.18 -1.98 14.18
C ASP A 393 8.80 -1.49 13.70
N VAL A 394 8.70 -0.23 13.25
CA VAL A 394 7.46 0.35 12.70
C VAL A 394 7.60 0.53 11.19
N ALA A 395 8.72 1.09 10.74
CA ALA A 395 9.01 1.36 9.33
C ALA A 395 9.00 0.10 8.47
N PHE A 396 9.54 -1.01 8.98
CA PHE A 396 9.66 -2.23 8.20
C PHE A 396 8.31 -2.93 7.96
N PRO A 397 7.44 -3.12 8.97
CA PRO A 397 6.04 -3.52 8.73
C PRO A 397 5.26 -2.53 7.85
N LEU A 398 5.53 -1.23 7.97
CA LEU A 398 4.91 -0.21 7.12
C LEU A 398 5.29 -0.37 5.64
N ILE A 399 6.56 -0.66 5.33
CA ILE A 399 7.02 -0.95 3.96
C ILE A 399 6.30 -2.20 3.41
N GLY A 400 6.16 -3.25 4.21
CA GLY A 400 5.36 -4.43 3.83
C GLY A 400 3.92 -4.06 3.46
N ASN A 401 3.27 -3.23 4.30
CA ASN A 401 1.92 -2.73 4.02
C ASN A 401 1.85 -1.84 2.76
N ILE A 402 2.87 -1.01 2.49
CA ILE A 402 2.97 -0.21 1.26
C ILE A 402 3.06 -1.12 0.03
N CYS A 403 3.77 -2.24 0.14
CA CYS A 403 3.95 -3.19 -0.95
C CYS A 403 2.79 -4.18 -1.14
N GLY A 404 1.85 -4.25 -0.19
CA GLY A 404 0.87 -5.33 -0.14
C GLY A 404 1.50 -6.70 0.15
N ASP A 405 2.76 -6.74 0.61
CA ASP A 405 3.45 -7.94 1.08
C ASP A 405 3.15 -8.11 2.58
N ILE A 406 2.08 -8.85 2.86
CA ILE A 406 1.51 -8.97 4.20
C ILE A 406 1.34 -10.46 4.51
N PRO A 407 1.91 -10.97 5.62
CA PRO A 407 1.67 -12.36 6.05
C PRO A 407 0.17 -12.65 6.19
N PHE A 408 -0.26 -13.86 5.83
CA PHE A 408 -1.67 -14.26 5.88
C PHE A 408 -2.59 -13.29 5.14
N PRO A 409 -2.39 -13.09 3.83
CA PRO A 409 -3.19 -12.15 3.06
C PRO A 409 -4.68 -12.51 3.19
N ASP A 410 -5.49 -11.47 3.35
CA ASP A 410 -6.93 -11.51 3.66
C ASP A 410 -7.30 -12.06 5.05
N GLY A 411 -6.33 -12.35 5.91
CA GLY A 411 -6.54 -12.97 7.23
C GLY A 411 -6.78 -14.48 7.17
N VAL A 412 -6.47 -15.10 6.04
CA VAL A 412 -6.68 -16.53 5.78
C VAL A 412 -5.35 -17.28 5.91
N VAL A 413 -5.37 -18.51 6.44
CA VAL A 413 -4.16 -19.35 6.54
C VAL A 413 -4.20 -20.46 5.50
N ARG A 414 -3.52 -20.26 4.37
CA ARG A 414 -3.30 -21.31 3.34
C ARG A 414 -2.11 -22.20 3.70
N CYS A 415 -1.90 -23.30 2.97
CA CYS A 415 -0.73 -24.16 3.17
C CYS A 415 0.57 -23.39 2.88
N SER A 416 0.58 -22.58 1.82
CA SER A 416 1.74 -21.73 1.51
C SER A 416 1.99 -20.64 2.56
N ASP A 417 0.93 -20.02 3.09
CA ASP A 417 1.03 -19.02 4.16
C ASP A 417 1.62 -19.63 5.44
N ALA A 418 1.14 -20.82 5.83
CA ALA A 418 1.65 -21.57 6.97
C ALA A 418 3.13 -21.95 6.79
N PHE A 419 3.50 -22.46 5.60
CA PHE A 419 4.89 -22.80 5.27
C PHE A 419 5.82 -21.59 5.37
N GLU A 420 5.43 -20.46 4.79
CA GLU A 420 6.21 -19.21 4.78
C GLU A 420 6.34 -18.61 6.19
N ALA A 421 5.27 -18.59 6.98
CA ALA A 421 5.33 -18.19 8.38
C ALA A 421 6.26 -19.09 9.20
N GLY A 422 6.23 -20.40 8.94
CA GLY A 422 7.16 -21.38 9.49
C GLY A 422 8.61 -21.04 9.17
N ILE A 423 8.93 -20.72 7.91
CA ILE A 423 10.28 -20.32 7.49
C ILE A 423 10.75 -19.09 8.26
N ARG A 424 9.93 -18.03 8.32
CA ARG A 424 10.31 -16.75 8.95
C ARG A 424 10.56 -16.91 10.46
N LEU A 425 9.64 -17.57 11.17
CA LEU A 425 9.77 -17.80 12.60
C LEU A 425 10.88 -18.81 12.92
N GLY A 426 10.97 -19.91 12.16
CA GLY A 426 12.00 -20.93 12.31
C GLY A 426 13.41 -20.42 12.03
N LEU A 427 13.56 -19.52 11.06
CA LEU A 427 14.84 -18.88 10.79
C LEU A 427 15.25 -18.00 11.97
N HIS A 428 14.36 -17.15 12.47
CA HIS A 428 14.66 -16.34 13.65
C HIS A 428 15.01 -17.20 14.87
N GLU A 429 14.26 -18.28 15.10
CA GLU A 429 14.53 -19.25 16.16
C GLU A 429 15.91 -19.91 16.04
N ALA A 430 16.29 -20.35 14.84
CA ALA A 430 17.59 -20.96 14.59
C ALA A 430 18.73 -19.96 14.81
N ILE A 431 18.61 -18.76 14.26
CA ILE A 431 19.62 -17.69 14.42
C ILE A 431 19.73 -17.27 15.89
N ALA A 432 18.61 -17.13 16.61
CA ALA A 432 18.57 -16.84 18.04
C ALA A 432 19.38 -17.86 18.86
N ARG A 433 19.15 -19.15 18.61
CA ARG A 433 19.86 -20.25 19.30
C ARG A 433 21.36 -20.23 19.01
N ILE A 434 21.76 -20.11 17.74
CA ILE A 434 23.19 -20.09 17.36
C ILE A 434 23.89 -18.86 17.97
N SER A 435 23.23 -17.71 17.92
CA SER A 435 23.73 -16.47 18.52
C SER A 435 23.89 -16.55 20.04
N ASP A 436 23.07 -17.36 20.73
CA ASP A 436 23.15 -17.55 22.17
C ASP A 436 24.36 -18.41 22.61
N GLU A 437 24.93 -19.23 21.71
CA GLU A 437 26.03 -20.16 22.00
C GLU A 437 27.30 -19.46 22.48
N SER A 438 27.61 -18.28 21.92
CA SER A 438 28.79 -17.50 22.31
C SER A 438 28.66 -16.02 21.97
N VAL A 439 29.47 -15.17 22.62
CA VAL A 439 29.55 -13.73 22.31
C VAL A 439 30.08 -13.49 20.88
N ASP A 440 30.93 -14.38 20.37
CA ASP A 440 31.49 -14.29 19.01
C ASP A 440 30.41 -14.54 17.96
N GLU A 441 29.56 -15.56 18.15
CA GLU A 441 28.41 -15.82 17.27
C GLU A 441 27.38 -14.69 17.35
N GLU A 442 27.15 -14.13 18.54
CA GLU A 442 26.29 -12.96 18.70
C GLU A 442 26.77 -11.76 17.85
N GLN A 443 28.06 -11.49 17.82
CA GLN A 443 28.63 -10.41 17.01
C GLN A 443 28.56 -10.69 15.51
N LYS A 444 28.82 -11.93 15.08
CA LYS A 444 28.74 -12.34 13.65
C LYS A 444 27.32 -12.25 13.11
N LEU A 445 26.34 -12.66 13.92
CA LEU A 445 24.95 -12.75 13.51
C LEU A 445 24.12 -11.52 13.86
N ALA A 446 24.71 -10.48 14.47
CA ALA A 446 23.99 -9.30 14.95
C ALA A 446 23.05 -8.68 13.88
N ALA A 447 23.58 -8.45 12.66
CA ALA A 447 22.78 -7.92 11.56
C ALA A 447 21.64 -8.87 11.19
N LEU A 448 21.94 -10.16 10.95
CA LEU A 448 20.95 -11.16 10.54
C LEU A 448 19.88 -11.38 11.62
N MET A 449 20.27 -11.34 12.89
CA MET A 449 19.35 -11.39 14.03
C MET A 449 18.32 -10.26 13.99
N GLN A 450 18.77 -9.04 13.71
CA GLN A 450 17.88 -7.89 13.66
C GLN A 450 16.89 -8.00 12.50
N TRP A 451 17.35 -8.38 11.31
CA TRP A 451 16.46 -8.57 10.17
C TRP A 451 15.46 -9.71 10.39
N THR A 452 15.90 -10.82 10.97
CA THR A 452 14.99 -11.97 11.21
C THR A 452 13.97 -11.64 12.29
N LEU A 453 14.33 -10.82 13.28
CA LEU A 453 13.38 -10.29 14.27
C LEU A 453 12.34 -9.38 13.62
N LEU A 454 12.74 -8.51 12.68
CA LEU A 454 11.81 -7.64 11.95
C LEU A 454 10.80 -8.45 11.12
N GLU A 455 11.24 -9.51 10.43
CA GLU A 455 10.32 -10.42 9.73
C GLU A 455 9.41 -11.22 10.67
N ALA A 456 9.97 -11.76 11.75
CA ALA A 456 9.18 -12.46 12.77
C ALA A 456 8.12 -11.52 13.38
N THR A 457 8.46 -10.25 13.58
CA THR A 457 7.55 -9.22 14.08
C THR A 457 6.41 -8.95 13.08
N ARG A 458 6.70 -8.86 11.78
CA ARG A 458 5.65 -8.74 10.74
C ARG A 458 4.64 -9.90 10.82
N VAL A 459 5.13 -11.14 10.94
CA VAL A 459 4.29 -12.33 11.08
C VAL A 459 3.47 -12.27 12.38
N ALA A 460 4.10 -11.90 13.50
CA ALA A 460 3.43 -11.79 14.80
C ALA A 460 2.34 -10.71 14.85
N ILE A 461 2.54 -9.58 14.15
CA ILE A 461 1.52 -8.53 14.02
C ILE A 461 0.24 -9.08 13.38
N GLU A 462 0.36 -9.82 12.27
CA GLU A 462 -0.79 -10.39 11.57
C GLU A 462 -1.45 -11.50 12.38
N MET A 463 -0.67 -12.36 13.06
CA MET A 463 -1.23 -13.36 13.99
C MET A 463 -2.02 -12.72 15.13
N ALA A 464 -1.51 -11.61 15.69
CA ALA A 464 -2.20 -10.86 16.72
C ALA A 464 -3.46 -10.18 16.17
N GLU A 465 -3.47 -9.78 14.90
CA GLU A 465 -4.66 -9.24 14.26
C GLU A 465 -5.72 -10.33 14.04
N ILE A 466 -5.34 -11.52 13.55
CA ILE A 466 -6.23 -12.68 13.43
C ILE A 466 -6.83 -13.03 14.79
N TYR A 467 -6.00 -13.18 15.83
CA TYR A 467 -6.48 -13.43 17.20
C TYR A 467 -7.55 -12.44 17.67
N ARG A 468 -7.44 -11.15 17.30
CA ARG A 468 -8.40 -10.13 17.73
C ARG A 468 -9.68 -10.08 16.89
N THR A 469 -9.68 -10.65 15.68
CA THR A 469 -10.84 -10.65 14.78
C THR A 469 -11.69 -11.91 14.89
N VAL A 470 -11.07 -13.05 15.21
CA VAL A 470 -11.69 -14.36 15.04
C VAL A 470 -12.22 -14.94 16.35
N ALA A 471 -13.28 -15.75 16.27
CA ALA A 471 -13.94 -16.33 17.43
C ALA A 471 -13.23 -17.59 17.96
N GLU A 472 -12.59 -18.36 17.08
CA GLU A 472 -11.99 -19.66 17.42
C GLU A 472 -10.65 -19.55 18.13
N VAL A 473 -9.93 -18.44 17.97
CA VAL A 473 -8.60 -18.22 18.58
C VAL A 473 -8.78 -17.40 19.85
N ASP A 474 -8.91 -18.06 21.00
CA ASP A 474 -9.22 -17.42 22.29
C ASP A 474 -8.01 -17.20 23.20
N VAL A 475 -6.84 -17.73 22.82
CA VAL A 475 -5.56 -17.54 23.51
C VAL A 475 -4.73 -16.49 22.77
N PRO A 476 -4.25 -15.42 23.42
CA PRO A 476 -3.41 -14.42 22.77
C PRO A 476 -2.04 -15.00 22.36
N PRO A 477 -1.48 -14.57 21.21
CA PRO A 477 -0.14 -14.98 20.82
C PRO A 477 0.90 -14.46 21.83
N PRO A 478 1.90 -15.28 22.22
CA PRO A 478 2.96 -14.83 23.10
C PRO A 478 3.85 -13.78 22.40
N PRO A 479 4.38 -12.79 23.14
CA PRO A 479 5.19 -11.72 22.56
C PRO A 479 6.59 -12.22 22.19
N LEU A 480 7.13 -11.70 21.09
CA LEU A 480 8.55 -11.85 20.74
C LEU A 480 9.42 -10.98 21.65
N SER A 481 10.67 -11.40 21.86
CA SER A 481 11.64 -10.65 22.66
C SER A 481 13.01 -10.61 21.99
N SER A 482 13.64 -9.44 22.00
CA SER A 482 15.05 -9.27 21.62
C SER A 482 16.04 -9.60 22.74
N ALA A 483 15.58 -9.72 23.98
CA ALA A 483 16.43 -9.97 25.14
C ALA A 483 17.08 -11.36 25.07
N ARG A 484 18.42 -11.40 25.14
CA ARG A 484 19.24 -12.61 25.05
C ARG A 484 18.75 -13.77 25.93
N SER A 485 18.25 -13.49 27.14
CA SER A 485 17.81 -14.54 28.07
C SER A 485 16.57 -15.30 27.62
N ILE A 486 15.74 -14.74 26.74
CA ILE A 486 14.43 -15.29 26.38
C ILE A 486 14.11 -15.20 24.89
N ARG A 487 14.97 -14.63 24.04
CA ARG A 487 14.71 -14.44 22.60
C ARG A 487 14.37 -15.76 21.89
N ALA A 488 15.20 -16.80 22.09
CA ALA A 488 14.98 -18.11 21.49
C ALA A 488 13.73 -18.82 22.02
N SER A 489 13.42 -18.71 23.33
CA SER A 489 12.20 -19.32 23.89
C SER A 489 10.95 -18.57 23.45
N SER A 490 10.99 -17.24 23.35
CA SER A 490 9.82 -16.43 22.97
C SER A 490 9.29 -16.78 21.57
N VAL A 491 10.17 -17.02 20.60
CA VAL A 491 9.76 -17.47 19.26
C VAL A 491 9.34 -18.93 19.25
N SER A 492 9.95 -19.80 20.06
CA SER A 492 9.50 -21.19 20.22
C SER A 492 8.08 -21.27 20.80
N ASP A 493 7.77 -20.43 21.78
CA ASP A 493 6.45 -20.34 22.39
C ASP A 493 5.42 -19.86 21.36
N LEU A 494 5.78 -18.86 20.53
CA LEU A 494 4.93 -18.40 19.43
C LEU A 494 4.68 -19.50 18.39
N CYS A 495 5.71 -20.22 17.96
CA CYS A 495 5.56 -21.33 17.03
C CYS A 495 4.66 -22.44 17.59
N THR A 496 4.71 -22.69 18.90
CA THR A 496 3.82 -23.66 19.57
C THR A 496 2.38 -23.15 19.54
N TRP A 497 2.18 -21.87 19.86
CA TRP A 497 0.86 -21.22 19.77
C TRP A 497 0.26 -21.28 18.36
N VAL A 498 1.08 -21.17 17.30
CA VAL A 498 0.59 -21.28 15.91
C VAL A 498 -0.03 -22.65 15.64
N VAL A 499 0.66 -23.72 16.05
CA VAL A 499 0.18 -25.10 15.83
C VAL A 499 -1.07 -25.38 16.66
N ASP A 500 -1.06 -24.98 17.93
CA ASP A 500 -2.09 -25.33 18.92
C ASP A 500 -3.36 -24.47 18.79
N HIS A 501 -3.22 -23.18 18.45
CA HIS A 501 -4.33 -22.21 18.53
C HIS A 501 -4.69 -21.56 17.19
N LEU A 502 -3.70 -21.18 16.37
CA LEU A 502 -4.00 -20.54 15.08
C LEU A 502 -4.46 -21.56 14.03
N ILE A 503 -3.72 -22.66 13.87
CA ILE A 503 -4.04 -23.71 12.88
C ILE A 503 -4.99 -24.75 13.50
N GLY A 504 -4.65 -25.27 14.68
CA GLY A 504 -5.43 -26.27 15.40
C GLY A 504 -5.36 -27.69 14.82
N ASP A 505 -5.76 -28.67 15.63
CA ASP A 505 -5.61 -30.11 15.35
C ASP A 505 -6.44 -30.62 14.15
N ASP A 506 -7.48 -29.90 13.76
CA ASP A 506 -8.35 -30.27 12.63
C ASP A 506 -7.70 -30.02 11.26
N HIS A 507 -6.53 -29.36 11.22
CA HIS A 507 -5.86 -28.94 9.99
C HIS A 507 -4.43 -29.52 9.86
N PRO A 508 -4.26 -30.86 9.87
CA PRO A 508 -2.94 -31.51 9.94
C PRO A 508 -2.02 -31.19 8.75
N VAL A 509 -2.57 -30.94 7.56
CA VAL A 509 -1.76 -30.56 6.37
C VAL A 509 -1.12 -29.18 6.56
N HIS A 510 -1.85 -28.22 7.13
CA HIS A 510 -1.33 -26.89 7.42
C HIS A 510 -0.28 -26.93 8.53
N GLN A 511 -0.52 -27.72 9.58
CA GLN A 511 0.47 -27.95 10.65
C GLN A 511 1.77 -28.52 10.09
N GLN A 512 1.69 -29.55 9.24
CA GLN A 512 2.87 -30.14 8.60
C GLN A 512 3.59 -29.16 7.66
N CYS A 513 2.85 -28.31 6.94
CA CYS A 513 3.46 -27.23 6.15
C CYS A 513 4.21 -26.23 7.06
N PHE A 514 3.58 -25.78 8.15
CA PHE A 514 4.22 -24.87 9.11
C PHE A 514 5.47 -25.49 9.74
N GLU A 515 5.39 -26.74 10.22
CA GLU A 515 6.51 -27.44 10.84
C GLU A 515 7.65 -27.71 9.86
N LEU A 516 7.35 -28.10 8.62
CA LEU A 516 8.35 -28.28 7.57
C LEU A 516 9.08 -26.95 7.30
N GLY A 517 8.34 -25.83 7.23
CA GLY A 517 8.92 -24.50 7.11
C GLY A 517 9.80 -24.14 8.30
N ARG A 518 9.34 -24.37 9.52
CA ARG A 518 10.05 -24.09 10.78
C ARG A 518 11.36 -24.87 10.90
N TRP A 519 11.28 -26.20 10.75
CA TRP A 519 12.45 -27.08 10.91
C TRP A 519 13.38 -27.03 9.70
N GLY A 520 12.84 -26.75 8.51
CA GLY A 520 13.60 -26.59 7.28
C GLY A 520 14.06 -25.15 7.00
N ALA A 521 13.85 -24.20 7.92
CA ALA A 521 14.01 -22.77 7.66
C ALA A 521 15.40 -22.38 7.12
N ILE A 522 16.47 -23.03 7.60
CA ILE A 522 17.85 -22.81 7.11
C ILE A 522 18.01 -23.19 5.63
N TYR A 523 17.27 -24.20 5.15
CA TYR A 523 17.30 -24.62 3.75
C TYR A 523 16.33 -23.82 2.88
N PHE A 524 15.11 -23.58 3.37
CA PHE A 524 14.05 -22.98 2.57
C PHE A 524 14.16 -21.47 2.47
N SER A 525 14.71 -20.80 3.49
CA SER A 525 14.90 -19.36 3.43
C SER A 525 15.96 -19.00 2.39
N ASP A 526 15.65 -18.01 1.57
CA ASP A 526 16.60 -17.37 0.68
C ASP A 526 17.63 -16.51 1.44
N TRP A 527 17.55 -16.42 2.78
CA TRP A 527 18.38 -15.53 3.62
C TRP A 527 19.80 -15.98 3.87
N LEU A 528 20.05 -17.26 3.63
CA LEU A 528 21.32 -17.90 3.84
C LEU A 528 22.01 -18.17 2.51
N ASP A 529 23.33 -18.28 2.53
CA ASP A 529 24.05 -18.57 1.30
C ASP A 529 23.82 -20.03 0.86
N VAL A 530 24.06 -20.28 -0.43
CA VAL A 530 23.83 -21.61 -1.02
C VAL A 530 24.67 -22.68 -0.32
N GLN A 531 25.85 -22.35 0.20
CA GLN A 531 26.71 -23.32 0.86
C GLN A 531 26.14 -23.75 2.22
N GLU A 532 25.63 -22.81 3.02
CA GLU A 532 24.97 -23.08 4.30
C GLU A 532 23.69 -23.89 4.09
N GLN A 533 22.84 -23.48 3.13
CA GLN A 533 21.63 -24.22 2.76
C GLN A 533 21.97 -25.66 2.37
N GLN A 534 22.98 -25.85 1.51
CA GLN A 534 23.42 -27.18 1.06
C GLN A 534 23.98 -27.99 2.22
N THR A 535 24.80 -27.40 3.09
CA THR A 535 25.37 -28.09 4.25
C THR A 535 24.25 -28.58 5.19
N PHE A 536 23.27 -27.73 5.44
CA PHE A 536 22.14 -28.06 6.29
C PHE A 536 21.27 -29.17 5.69
N VAL A 537 20.87 -29.06 4.42
CA VAL A 537 20.00 -30.06 3.79
C VAL A 537 20.70 -31.41 3.69
N HIS A 538 22.00 -31.47 3.38
CA HIS A 538 22.73 -32.75 3.36
C HIS A 538 22.75 -33.46 4.72
N ALA A 539 22.66 -32.71 5.82
CA ALA A 539 22.64 -33.28 7.17
C ALA A 539 21.22 -33.66 7.65
N HIS A 540 20.16 -33.05 7.10
CA HIS A 540 18.80 -33.17 7.63
C HIS A 540 17.73 -33.57 6.59
N ALA A 541 18.12 -33.85 5.34
CA ALA A 541 17.17 -34.05 4.23
C ALA A 541 16.12 -35.12 4.52
N ASP A 542 16.53 -36.30 4.97
CA ASP A 542 15.59 -37.40 5.22
C ASP A 542 14.62 -37.06 6.36
N ALA A 543 15.12 -36.46 7.44
CA ALA A 543 14.30 -36.04 8.58
C ALA A 543 13.23 -34.99 8.20
N LEU A 544 13.50 -34.15 7.20
CA LEU A 544 12.54 -33.18 6.66
C LEU A 544 11.63 -33.79 5.59
N ALA A 545 12.15 -34.69 4.77
CA ALA A 545 11.41 -35.30 3.67
C ALA A 545 10.43 -36.37 4.13
N ASP A 546 10.72 -37.10 5.22
CA ASP A 546 9.85 -38.17 5.71
C ASP A 546 8.44 -37.67 6.12
N PRO A 547 8.29 -36.62 6.94
CA PRO A 547 6.97 -36.04 7.25
C PRO A 547 6.24 -35.53 6.00
N LEU A 548 6.99 -34.93 5.06
CA LEU A 548 6.43 -34.47 3.78
C LEU A 548 5.90 -35.64 2.94
N ARG A 549 6.63 -36.75 2.87
CA ARG A 549 6.17 -37.98 2.18
C ARG A 549 4.88 -38.50 2.79
N GLU A 550 4.84 -38.62 4.12
CA GLU A 550 3.66 -39.13 4.84
C GLU A 550 2.43 -38.24 4.62
N MET A 551 2.60 -36.92 4.66
CA MET A 551 1.55 -35.95 4.37
C MET A 551 1.03 -36.09 2.94
N LEU A 552 1.92 -36.10 1.93
CA LEU A 552 1.53 -36.20 0.51
C LEU A 552 0.85 -37.53 0.20
N GLU A 553 1.32 -38.65 0.76
CA GLU A 553 0.70 -39.96 0.59
C GLU A 553 -0.70 -40.02 1.19
N SER A 554 -0.90 -39.40 2.36
CA SER A 554 -2.20 -39.33 3.01
C SER A 554 -3.17 -38.46 2.21
N LEU A 555 -2.71 -37.32 1.71
CA LEU A 555 -3.51 -36.38 0.92
C LEU A 555 -3.94 -36.98 -0.43
N PHE A 556 -3.00 -37.56 -1.19
CA PHE A 556 -3.28 -38.06 -2.53
C PHE A 556 -4.06 -39.38 -2.57
N LYS A 557 -4.18 -40.09 -1.44
CA LYS A 557 -5.16 -41.18 -1.30
C LYS A 557 -6.60 -40.68 -1.33
N ILE A 558 -6.84 -39.42 -0.95
CA ILE A 558 -8.17 -38.83 -0.81
C ILE A 558 -8.49 -37.92 -2.01
N THR A 559 -7.48 -37.31 -2.64
CA THR A 559 -7.67 -36.36 -3.74
C THR A 559 -6.65 -36.62 -4.85
N ASN A 560 -7.12 -36.91 -6.06
CA ASN A 560 -6.24 -37.11 -7.21
C ASN A 560 -6.19 -35.84 -8.08
N PRO A 561 -5.04 -35.15 -8.16
CA PRO A 561 -4.92 -33.88 -8.90
C PRO A 561 -5.01 -34.04 -10.42
N PHE A 562 -4.86 -35.25 -10.95
CA PHE A 562 -5.01 -35.52 -12.38
C PHE A 562 -6.47 -35.64 -12.82
N ASP A 563 -7.39 -35.88 -11.88
CA ASP A 563 -8.83 -35.97 -12.14
C ASP A 563 -9.49 -34.58 -12.19
N MET A 564 -8.78 -33.53 -11.76
CA MET A 564 -9.23 -32.14 -11.79
C MET A 564 -8.85 -31.43 -13.10
N GLU A 565 -9.45 -30.26 -13.38
CA GLU A 565 -9.06 -29.46 -14.54
C GLU A 565 -7.60 -28.98 -14.41
N GLY A 566 -6.80 -29.16 -15.46
CA GLY A 566 -5.36 -28.86 -15.39
C GLY A 566 -5.00 -27.39 -15.14
N ALA A 567 -5.91 -26.46 -15.45
CA ALA A 567 -5.75 -25.04 -15.10
C ALA A 567 -5.92 -24.79 -13.59
N ARG A 568 -6.70 -25.63 -12.89
CA ARG A 568 -6.94 -25.50 -11.44
C ARG A 568 -5.84 -26.10 -10.59
N THR A 569 -5.07 -27.04 -11.14
CA THR A 569 -3.98 -27.74 -10.42
C THR A 569 -2.63 -27.46 -11.08
N SER A 570 -2.39 -26.22 -11.50
CA SER A 570 -1.26 -25.88 -12.36
C SER A 570 0.06 -25.94 -11.61
N ALA A 571 0.10 -25.38 -10.40
CA ALA A 571 1.27 -25.38 -9.53
C ALA A 571 1.51 -26.79 -8.97
N LEU A 572 0.44 -27.49 -8.57
CA LEU A 572 0.53 -28.85 -8.05
C LEU A 572 1.00 -29.85 -9.11
N ARG A 573 0.54 -29.75 -10.36
CA ARG A 573 1.09 -30.54 -11.46
C ARG A 573 2.52 -30.12 -11.81
N GLY A 574 2.88 -28.86 -11.60
CA GLY A 574 4.27 -28.39 -11.68
C GLY A 574 5.16 -29.14 -10.69
N PHE A 575 4.76 -29.19 -9.42
CA PHE A 575 5.41 -29.97 -8.37
C PHE A 575 5.55 -31.45 -8.74
N LEU A 576 4.45 -32.12 -9.10
CA LEU A 576 4.47 -33.55 -9.43
C LEU A 576 5.40 -33.86 -10.60
N ARG A 577 5.43 -33.01 -11.64
CA ARG A 577 6.37 -33.17 -12.76
C ARG A 577 7.83 -33.06 -12.34
N GLN A 578 8.17 -32.15 -11.42
CA GLN A 578 9.56 -32.01 -10.93
C GLN A 578 10.03 -33.27 -10.22
N VAL A 579 9.11 -34.00 -9.58
CA VAL A 579 9.40 -35.27 -8.92
C VAL A 579 9.05 -36.50 -9.79
N ALA A 580 8.95 -36.30 -11.11
CA ALA A 580 8.71 -37.35 -12.12
C ALA A 580 7.38 -38.12 -12.00
N VAL A 581 6.35 -37.51 -11.41
CA VAL A 581 4.97 -38.02 -11.40
C VAL A 581 4.15 -37.22 -12.43
N THR A 582 3.74 -37.85 -13.52
CA THR A 582 3.12 -37.15 -14.67
C THR A 582 1.70 -37.60 -14.99
N SER A 583 1.23 -38.69 -14.37
CA SER A 583 -0.09 -39.26 -14.62
C SER A 583 -0.74 -39.86 -13.37
N SER A 584 -2.07 -39.95 -13.41
CA SER A 584 -2.87 -40.66 -12.39
C SER A 584 -2.41 -42.10 -12.20
N SER A 585 -2.13 -42.81 -13.31
CA SER A 585 -1.64 -44.20 -13.26
C SER A 585 -0.28 -44.35 -12.58
N GLU A 586 0.61 -43.37 -12.67
CA GLU A 586 1.91 -43.41 -11.99
C GLU A 586 1.76 -43.18 -10.48
N LEU A 587 0.84 -42.27 -10.10
CA LEU A 587 0.49 -42.01 -8.70
C LEU A 587 -0.16 -43.22 -8.05
N ASP A 588 -1.04 -43.94 -8.77
CA ASP A 588 -1.76 -45.13 -8.29
C ASP A 588 -0.93 -46.43 -8.36
N ALA A 589 0.06 -46.50 -9.27
CA ALA A 589 0.83 -47.74 -9.50
C ALA A 589 1.82 -48.06 -8.36
N GLN A 590 2.20 -47.09 -7.55
CA GLN A 590 3.09 -47.30 -6.41
C GLN A 590 2.35 -47.08 -5.09
N PRO A 591 2.45 -48.01 -4.12
CA PRO A 591 1.80 -47.83 -2.82
C PRO A 591 2.38 -46.64 -2.01
N SER A 592 3.60 -46.20 -2.36
CA SER A 592 4.32 -45.08 -1.75
C SER A 592 5.14 -44.31 -2.81
N PRO A 593 4.49 -43.52 -3.68
CA PRO A 593 5.12 -42.92 -4.86
C PRO A 593 6.22 -41.90 -4.52
N PHE A 594 6.22 -41.35 -3.29
CA PHE A 594 7.18 -40.33 -2.85
C PHE A 594 8.40 -40.90 -2.11
N HIS A 595 8.35 -42.15 -1.64
CA HIS A 595 9.47 -42.77 -0.94
C HIS A 595 10.67 -43.08 -1.86
N GLY A 596 10.43 -43.29 -3.15
CA GLY A 596 11.49 -43.50 -4.14
C GLY A 596 12.20 -42.22 -4.59
N ILE A 597 11.69 -41.05 -4.19
CA ILE A 597 12.19 -39.73 -4.63
C ILE A 597 13.29 -39.29 -3.65
N PRO A 598 14.48 -38.89 -4.15
CA PRO A 598 15.56 -38.38 -3.29
C PRO A 598 15.07 -37.21 -2.43
N ALA A 599 15.45 -37.20 -1.15
CA ALA A 599 14.94 -36.22 -0.18
C ALA A 599 15.20 -34.77 -0.61
N VAL A 600 16.41 -34.47 -1.10
CA VAL A 600 16.77 -33.13 -1.58
C VAL A 600 15.92 -32.70 -2.78
N ASP A 601 15.65 -33.60 -3.73
CA ASP A 601 14.85 -33.31 -4.92
C ASP A 601 13.39 -33.04 -4.53
N LEU A 602 12.85 -33.83 -3.59
CA LEU A 602 11.50 -33.64 -3.07
C LEU A 602 11.36 -32.29 -2.35
N LEU A 603 12.30 -31.95 -1.47
CA LEU A 603 12.29 -30.69 -0.72
C LEU A 603 12.45 -29.48 -1.66
N SER A 604 13.35 -29.56 -2.65
CA SER A 604 13.53 -28.50 -3.65
C SER A 604 12.27 -28.29 -4.48
N ALA A 605 11.65 -29.38 -4.96
CA ALA A 605 10.40 -29.30 -5.71
C ALA A 605 9.27 -28.73 -4.85
N PHE A 606 9.23 -29.08 -3.56
CA PHE A 606 8.22 -28.59 -2.64
C PHE A 606 8.35 -27.08 -2.37
N ARG A 607 9.59 -26.59 -2.19
CA ARG A 607 9.89 -25.16 -2.06
C ARG A 607 9.38 -24.36 -3.27
N ASP A 608 9.68 -24.85 -4.46
CA ASP A 608 9.44 -24.08 -5.69
C ASP A 608 7.96 -24.12 -6.14
N TYR A 609 7.24 -25.21 -5.87
CA TYR A 609 5.88 -25.43 -6.37
C TYR A 609 4.93 -26.08 -5.36
N GLY A 610 5.43 -26.88 -4.42
CA GLY A 610 4.62 -27.76 -3.58
C GLY A 610 3.64 -27.01 -2.70
N ALA A 611 4.13 -26.07 -1.87
CA ALA A 611 3.28 -25.37 -0.91
C ALA A 611 2.12 -24.62 -1.59
N ARG A 612 2.40 -23.87 -2.66
CA ARG A 612 1.37 -23.18 -3.47
C ARG A 612 0.46 -24.16 -4.23
N GLY A 613 1.01 -25.30 -4.64
CA GLY A 613 0.22 -26.37 -5.25
C GLY A 613 -0.76 -27.01 -4.28
N LEU A 614 -0.44 -27.08 -2.99
CA LEU A 614 -1.37 -27.58 -1.98
C LEU A 614 -2.57 -26.66 -1.81
N ASP A 615 -2.41 -25.33 -1.93
CA ASP A 615 -3.52 -24.38 -1.86
C ASP A 615 -4.59 -24.61 -2.94
N GLU A 616 -4.23 -25.28 -4.05
CA GLU A 616 -5.17 -25.61 -5.14
C GLU A 616 -6.15 -26.74 -4.78
N ILE A 617 -5.83 -27.56 -3.76
CA ILE A 617 -6.62 -28.75 -3.39
C ILE A 617 -6.97 -28.82 -1.90
N VAL A 618 -6.24 -28.12 -1.04
CA VAL A 618 -6.48 -28.03 0.39
C VAL A 618 -7.15 -26.69 0.69
N PRO A 619 -8.41 -26.70 1.16
CA PRO A 619 -9.07 -25.47 1.60
C PRO A 619 -8.27 -24.81 2.72
N ALA A 620 -8.12 -23.49 2.65
CA ALA A 620 -7.45 -22.74 3.70
C ALA A 620 -8.17 -22.88 5.06
N VAL A 621 -7.44 -22.66 6.15
CA VAL A 621 -8.05 -22.50 7.47
C VAL A 621 -8.83 -21.18 7.45
N LEU A 622 -10.14 -21.28 7.56
CA LEU A 622 -11.07 -20.16 7.58
C LEU A 622 -11.62 -20.04 8.99
N HIS A 623 -11.43 -18.87 9.59
CA HIS A 623 -11.97 -18.58 10.90
C HIS A 623 -13.30 -17.81 10.79
N THR A 624 -14.13 -17.92 11.83
CA THR A 624 -15.34 -17.11 11.95
C THR A 624 -14.98 -15.74 12.52
N THR A 625 -15.16 -14.70 11.71
CA THR A 625 -14.96 -13.32 12.18
C THR A 625 -16.21 -12.82 12.90
N GLY A 626 -16.04 -11.97 13.91
CA GLY A 626 -17.16 -11.28 14.57
C GLY A 626 -18.01 -10.40 13.63
N GLU A 627 -19.10 -9.83 14.16
CA GLU A 627 -19.90 -8.85 13.41
C GLU A 627 -19.04 -7.66 12.98
N MET A 628 -19.26 -7.17 11.76
CA MET A 628 -18.57 -5.98 11.28
C MET A 628 -19.04 -4.78 12.08
N PRO A 629 -18.12 -3.88 12.49
CA PRO A 629 -18.53 -2.58 12.99
C PRO A 629 -19.28 -1.81 11.90
N ASP A 630 -20.05 -0.80 12.31
CA ASP A 630 -20.69 0.11 11.36
C ASP A 630 -19.62 0.84 10.52
N MET A 631 -19.68 0.65 9.20
CA MET A 631 -18.70 1.15 8.25
C MET A 631 -19.30 2.29 7.42
N ALA A 632 -18.73 3.48 7.57
CA ALA A 632 -18.90 4.61 6.66
C ALA A 632 -18.08 4.26 5.42
N LEU A 633 -18.79 3.90 4.38
CA LEU A 633 -18.23 3.55 3.09
C LEU A 633 -18.42 4.72 2.13
N ASP A 634 -17.36 5.08 1.40
CA ASP A 634 -17.47 5.94 0.23
C ASP A 634 -18.14 5.17 -0.93
N TRP A 635 -19.44 4.96 -0.81
CA TRP A 635 -20.24 4.18 -1.74
C TRP A 635 -20.14 4.67 -3.19
N ASP A 636 -19.92 5.96 -3.38
CA ASP A 636 -19.78 6.52 -4.71
C ASP A 636 -18.41 6.23 -5.29
N GLY A 637 -17.36 6.22 -4.47
CA GLY A 637 -16.03 5.75 -4.86
C GLY A 637 -16.04 4.28 -5.22
N ILE A 638 -16.73 3.46 -4.42
CA ILE A 638 -16.89 2.02 -4.67
C ILE A 638 -17.59 1.79 -6.01
N ARG A 639 -18.71 2.49 -6.24
CA ARG A 639 -19.47 2.37 -7.49
C ARG A 639 -18.68 2.84 -8.70
N GLU A 640 -17.98 3.96 -8.59
CA GLU A 640 -17.13 4.46 -9.66
C GLU A 640 -16.01 3.47 -10.00
N SER A 641 -15.37 2.87 -8.98
CA SER A 641 -14.35 1.86 -9.20
C SER A 641 -14.90 0.61 -9.91
N ALA A 642 -16.08 0.15 -9.50
CA ALA A 642 -16.73 -0.99 -10.15
C ALA A 642 -17.09 -0.68 -11.62
N ARG A 643 -17.59 0.53 -11.89
CA ARG A 643 -17.90 0.96 -13.27
C ARG A 643 -16.65 0.94 -14.15
N ARG A 644 -15.52 1.44 -13.64
CA ARG A 644 -14.25 1.44 -14.37
C ARG A 644 -13.69 0.05 -14.66
N ILE A 645 -13.80 -0.87 -13.71
CA ILE A 645 -13.45 -2.28 -13.94
C ILE A 645 -14.33 -2.88 -15.06
N PHE A 646 -15.63 -2.55 -15.04
CA PHE A 646 -16.57 -2.96 -16.08
C PHE A 646 -16.25 -2.38 -17.46
N GLU A 647 -16.03 -1.07 -17.54
CA GLU A 647 -15.64 -0.37 -18.77
C GLU A 647 -14.26 -0.82 -19.30
N GLY A 648 -13.38 -1.27 -18.40
CA GLY A 648 -12.10 -1.91 -18.72
C GLY A 648 -12.23 -3.30 -19.36
N GLY A 649 -13.44 -3.88 -19.39
CA GLY A 649 -13.75 -5.13 -20.06
C GLY A 649 -14.10 -6.31 -19.14
N CYS A 650 -14.03 -6.13 -17.81
CA CYS A 650 -14.39 -7.20 -16.86
C CYS A 650 -15.88 -7.17 -16.51
N GLN A 651 -16.63 -8.22 -16.83
CA GLN A 651 -18.08 -8.28 -16.58
C GLN A 651 -18.47 -8.78 -15.17
N TRP A 652 -17.49 -8.95 -14.27
CA TRP A 652 -17.70 -9.40 -12.89
C TRP A 652 -16.98 -8.50 -11.87
N PRO A 653 -17.19 -7.16 -11.91
CA PRO A 653 -16.67 -6.30 -10.85
C PRO A 653 -17.32 -6.71 -9.53
N ALA A 654 -16.55 -6.63 -8.45
CA ALA A 654 -16.95 -7.10 -7.13
C ALA A 654 -16.52 -6.15 -6.02
N VAL A 655 -17.36 -6.00 -5.01
CA VAL A 655 -16.96 -5.52 -3.68
C VAL A 655 -16.50 -6.73 -2.89
N LEU A 656 -15.24 -6.69 -2.46
CA LEU A 656 -14.56 -7.76 -1.74
C LEU A 656 -14.54 -7.42 -0.26
N LEU A 657 -14.77 -8.41 0.60
CA LEU A 657 -14.63 -8.31 2.05
C LEU A 657 -13.87 -9.54 2.58
N SER A 658 -12.69 -9.29 3.13
CA SER A 658 -11.75 -10.31 3.63
C SER A 658 -12.02 -10.70 5.09
N GLN A 659 -11.34 -11.74 5.60
CA GLN A 659 -11.45 -12.19 6.99
C GLN A 659 -10.83 -11.21 7.99
N ASN A 660 -9.77 -10.51 7.62
CA ASN A 660 -9.23 -9.44 8.46
C ASN A 660 -10.06 -8.13 8.40
N GLY A 661 -11.28 -8.17 7.82
CA GLY A 661 -12.20 -7.03 7.76
C GLY A 661 -11.80 -5.96 6.76
N ARG A 662 -10.77 -6.19 5.94
CA ARG A 662 -10.43 -5.31 4.82
C ARG A 662 -11.47 -5.47 3.73
N TRP A 663 -11.75 -4.39 3.04
CA TRP A 663 -12.67 -4.38 1.93
C TRP A 663 -12.12 -3.55 0.79
N GLY A 664 -12.60 -3.80 -0.41
CA GLY A 664 -12.16 -3.08 -1.60
C GLY A 664 -13.03 -3.39 -2.80
N VAL A 665 -12.64 -2.82 -3.94
CA VAL A 665 -13.29 -3.11 -5.22
C VAL A 665 -12.29 -3.82 -6.12
N GLY A 666 -12.69 -4.96 -6.63
CA GLY A 666 -11.90 -5.76 -7.55
C GLY A 666 -12.80 -6.51 -8.51
N GLU A 667 -12.43 -7.74 -8.81
CA GLU A 667 -13.19 -8.62 -9.68
C GLU A 667 -13.38 -9.98 -8.99
N VAL A 668 -14.45 -10.67 -9.34
CA VAL A 668 -14.61 -12.07 -8.91
C VAL A 668 -13.45 -12.88 -9.49
N ASP A 669 -12.85 -13.77 -8.71
CA ASP A 669 -11.75 -14.62 -9.16
C ASP A 669 -12.13 -15.37 -10.46
N GLU A 670 -11.21 -15.34 -11.43
CA GLU A 670 -11.37 -15.89 -12.77
C GLU A 670 -11.87 -17.34 -12.77
N GLN A 671 -11.46 -18.12 -11.77
CA GLN A 671 -11.86 -19.51 -11.62
C GLN A 671 -13.37 -19.69 -11.41
N TYR A 672 -14.04 -18.71 -10.79
CA TYR A 672 -15.47 -18.76 -10.51
C TYR A 672 -16.32 -18.07 -11.58
N ARG A 673 -15.74 -17.18 -12.41
CA ARG A 673 -16.49 -16.44 -13.45
C ARG A 673 -17.27 -17.37 -14.39
N LYS A 674 -16.74 -18.56 -14.69
CA LYS A 674 -17.41 -19.55 -15.56
C LYS A 674 -18.71 -20.12 -14.96
N LEU A 675 -18.87 -20.06 -13.64
CA LEU A 675 -20.03 -20.55 -12.91
C LEU A 675 -21.05 -19.44 -12.60
N LEU A 676 -20.70 -18.19 -12.89
CA LEU A 676 -21.42 -17.00 -12.47
C LEU A 676 -21.87 -16.17 -13.68
N LEU A 677 -23.11 -15.66 -13.64
CA LEU A 677 -23.62 -14.82 -14.73
C LEU A 677 -22.97 -13.43 -14.71
N PRO A 678 -22.59 -12.85 -15.86
CA PRO A 678 -22.07 -11.48 -15.88
C PRO A 678 -23.12 -10.49 -15.35
N ILE A 679 -22.65 -9.34 -14.83
CA ILE A 679 -23.56 -8.22 -14.57
C ILE A 679 -23.95 -7.53 -15.88
N SER A 680 -25.14 -6.94 -15.93
CA SER A 680 -25.64 -6.26 -17.13
C SER A 680 -25.32 -4.78 -17.14
N ASP A 681 -25.37 -4.14 -15.97
CA ASP A 681 -25.19 -2.70 -15.79
C ASP A 681 -24.49 -2.42 -14.45
N PRO A 682 -23.27 -1.87 -14.44
CA PRO A 682 -22.52 -1.57 -13.20
C PRO A 682 -23.17 -0.47 -12.35
N ASP A 683 -24.09 0.32 -12.89
CA ASP A 683 -24.83 1.32 -12.12
C ASP A 683 -26.00 0.71 -11.33
N VAL A 684 -26.37 -0.54 -11.65
CA VAL A 684 -27.49 -1.26 -11.03
C VAL A 684 -27.01 -2.46 -10.23
N GLU A 685 -26.18 -3.30 -10.83
CA GLU A 685 -25.76 -4.61 -10.32
C GLU A 685 -24.26 -4.63 -9.95
N ILE A 686 -23.92 -5.42 -8.94
CA ILE A 686 -22.54 -5.65 -8.50
C ILE A 686 -22.40 -7.05 -7.89
N TYR A 687 -21.21 -7.63 -7.94
CA TYR A 687 -20.91 -8.80 -7.11
C TYR A 687 -20.48 -8.39 -5.70
N PHE A 688 -20.92 -9.14 -4.70
CA PHE A 688 -20.37 -9.09 -3.36
C PHE A 688 -19.67 -10.42 -3.06
N VAL A 689 -18.39 -10.34 -2.71
CA VAL A 689 -17.58 -11.49 -2.31
C VAL A 689 -17.30 -11.35 -0.82
N ASP A 690 -17.89 -12.26 -0.04
CA ASP A 690 -17.74 -12.29 1.41
C ASP A 690 -16.86 -13.48 1.80
N GLN A 691 -15.72 -13.21 2.43
CA GLN A 691 -14.79 -14.23 2.89
C GLN A 691 -14.81 -14.41 4.42
N LYS A 692 -15.63 -13.64 5.16
CA LYS A 692 -15.69 -13.65 6.64
C LYS A 692 -16.21 -14.94 7.26
N ALA A 693 -16.98 -15.71 6.50
CA ALA A 693 -17.54 -16.96 6.95
C ALA A 693 -16.56 -18.12 6.71
N VAL A 694 -16.83 -19.25 7.35
CA VAL A 694 -16.14 -20.55 7.14
C VAL A 694 -16.19 -21.01 5.66
N ALA A 695 -16.98 -20.34 4.80
CA ALA A 695 -16.92 -20.48 3.36
C ALA A 695 -17.06 -19.13 2.66
N SER A 696 -16.16 -18.85 1.71
CA SER A 696 -16.28 -17.69 0.82
C SER A 696 -17.45 -17.85 -0.15
N PHE A 697 -18.27 -16.82 -0.31
CA PHE A 697 -19.35 -16.84 -1.30
C PHE A 697 -19.37 -15.58 -2.15
N SER A 698 -19.78 -15.74 -3.41
CA SER A 698 -19.97 -14.65 -4.38
C SER A 698 -21.44 -14.54 -4.75
N VAL A 699 -22.05 -13.38 -4.54
CA VAL A 699 -23.46 -13.14 -4.84
C VAL A 699 -23.60 -11.89 -5.69
N LYS A 700 -24.33 -12.02 -6.81
CA LYS A 700 -24.77 -10.87 -7.60
C LYS A 700 -25.96 -10.22 -6.91
N MET A 701 -25.89 -8.92 -6.68
CA MET A 701 -26.94 -8.13 -6.04
C MET A 701 -26.99 -6.72 -6.59
N THR A 702 -28.02 -5.98 -6.22
CA THR A 702 -28.16 -4.55 -6.53
C THR A 702 -27.42 -3.68 -5.51
N TRP A 703 -27.07 -2.45 -5.88
CA TRP A 703 -26.45 -1.50 -4.93
C TRP A 703 -27.27 -1.28 -3.64
N PRO A 704 -28.61 -1.12 -3.68
CA PRO A 704 -29.40 -1.00 -2.45
C PRO A 704 -29.33 -2.25 -1.55
N GLU A 705 -29.37 -3.45 -2.13
CA GLU A 705 -29.25 -4.71 -1.38
C GLU A 705 -27.87 -4.83 -0.72
N LEU A 706 -26.80 -4.45 -1.42
CA LEU A 706 -25.45 -4.43 -0.85
C LEU A 706 -25.33 -3.43 0.29
N ARG A 707 -25.91 -2.22 0.12
CA ARG A 707 -25.95 -1.20 1.17
C ARG A 707 -26.64 -1.74 2.42
N GLU A 708 -27.86 -2.25 2.27
CA GLU A 708 -28.61 -2.84 3.36
C GLU A 708 -27.83 -3.97 4.05
N LYS A 709 -27.15 -4.84 3.29
CA LYS A 709 -26.33 -5.92 3.84
C LYS A 709 -25.13 -5.42 4.66
N LEU A 710 -24.50 -4.31 4.26
CA LEU A 710 -23.34 -3.76 4.94
C LEU A 710 -23.68 -2.72 6.02
N THR A 711 -24.93 -2.23 6.08
CA THR A 711 -25.40 -1.26 7.08
C THR A 711 -26.37 -1.82 8.12
N LEU A 712 -26.92 -3.03 7.95
CA LEU A 712 -27.81 -3.63 8.95
C LEU A 712 -27.05 -4.19 10.16
N SER A 713 -27.20 -3.54 11.32
CA SER A 713 -27.15 -4.23 12.62
C SER A 713 -28.44 -5.03 12.82
N PRO A 714 -28.43 -6.23 13.42
CA PRO A 714 -29.65 -6.76 14.01
C PRO A 714 -30.10 -5.82 15.14
N PRO A 715 -31.41 -5.69 15.42
CA PRO A 715 -31.87 -4.93 16.58
C PRO A 715 -31.27 -5.55 17.83
N ALA A 716 -30.65 -4.71 18.68
CA ALA A 716 -30.19 -5.08 20.00
C ALA A 716 -31.34 -5.80 20.74
N THR A 717 -31.24 -7.12 20.87
CA THR A 717 -32.16 -7.87 21.72
C THR A 717 -31.80 -7.56 23.17
N SER A 718 -32.75 -6.87 23.81
CA SER A 718 -32.86 -6.52 25.23
C SER A 718 -32.38 -7.54 26.23
#